data_AF-A0A6G0XL18-F1
#
_entry.id   AF-A0A6G0XL18-F1
#
_cell.length_a   1.000
_cell.length_b   1.000
_cell.length_c   1.000
_cell.angle_alpha   90.00
_cell.angle_beta   90.00
_cell.angle_gamma   90.00
#
_symmetry.space_group_name_H-M   'P 1'
#
loop_
_entity.id
_entity.type
_entity.pdbx_description
1 polymer ?
#
loop_
_entity_poly.entity_id
_entity_poly.type
_entity_poly.pdbx_seq_one_letter_code
_entity_poly.pdbx_strand_id
1 'polypeptide(L)'
;MPLTFECLVPKLAAAGHEHSTQISQDKTCKGNVNYVPAPTTTMNDDSGKALLQYLRSNIIGKNMTFTTPFGSRPLVYVDYTASGRSLQCIEDYIQTQVMPFYGNTHTTTSITGLQSTAFREEARGLIAEAVKAAKHKDAVIFTGSGSTGAVHKLVHILGLHLPHPKMSKRPVVFVGPFEHHSNLLPWRESHCDVVQIHESDQGLVDMAHLTQMLKKYAGRPLKIGSFSAASNVTGIVSDVNAIASLLHTHGALAFFDYASCAPYVDMDMNAGSLSYKDAIFFSGHKFLGGPGSPGVLVVKKKLFMTDVPTTPGGGTVLYVTQNDHYYVNHIEEREEGGTPDIIGSIRLGMAFQIKQRTGTTTIMQCERANLSKVMKALDGIPQVVVLGRCQNVDKLPIISFLIRSGDRFLHYNFVGALLNDLFGIQSRGGCACAGPYGHRLLGISKAHTAKLNAALLENFHVLKPGFTRVSFPYILSDAEVEYVVEAIKFVARHGWKFLWQYEFRRETGEWFHTSLHLNKVETPQLRGFFTTSLSLPNAVEACKSTYKLYLDKAHALARVALCHFFCLPNPLPSSKDQLRWFLYPWDIVSFIQRDGNHVYLACHAIVGPVNPSLYCQLPSQSRTIGQNLWGRLALHVFSSVRSPARGSHNSHQLGRQ
;
A
#
# COMPACT_ATOMS: atom_id res chain seq x y z
N MET A 1 -50.97 0.52 -29.55
CA MET A 1 -51.63 1.69 -28.94
C MET A 1 -50.77 2.18 -27.78
N PRO A 2 -50.03 3.28 -27.92
CA PRO A 2 -49.32 3.91 -26.82
C PRO A 2 -50.16 5.06 -26.24
N LEU A 3 -50.19 5.19 -24.91
CA LEU A 3 -50.67 6.40 -24.23
C LEU A 3 -49.50 7.02 -23.48
N THR A 4 -49.11 8.17 -23.99
CA THR A 4 -48.20 9.18 -23.42
C THR A 4 -48.86 9.86 -22.22
N PHE A 5 -48.09 10.13 -21.17
CA PHE A 5 -48.46 11.11 -20.14
C PHE A 5 -47.34 12.14 -19.99
N GLU A 6 -47.70 13.39 -20.25
CA GLU A 6 -46.85 14.58 -20.26
C GLU A 6 -46.54 15.13 -18.87
N CYS A 7 -45.38 15.78 -18.79
CA CYS A 7 -44.90 16.64 -17.72
C CYS A 7 -45.87 17.75 -17.32
N LEU A 8 -46.02 17.98 -16.00
CA LEU A 8 -46.46 19.26 -15.45
C LEU A 8 -45.45 19.76 -14.41
N VAL A 9 -44.74 20.82 -14.78
CA VAL A 9 -43.91 21.65 -13.91
C VAL A 9 -44.69 22.94 -13.65
N PRO A 10 -44.89 23.39 -12.39
CA PRO A 10 -45.34 24.76 -12.15
C PRO A 10 -44.12 25.68 -11.94
N LYS A 11 -43.95 26.63 -12.87
CA LYS A 11 -43.23 27.89 -12.64
C LYS A 11 -44.12 28.79 -11.80
N LEU A 12 -43.58 29.42 -10.76
CA LEU A 12 -44.19 30.62 -10.16
C LEU A 12 -43.12 31.65 -9.84
N ALA A 13 -43.27 32.82 -10.48
CA ALA A 13 -42.61 34.07 -10.16
C ALA A 13 -43.70 35.15 -9.95
N ALA A 14 -43.56 35.86 -8.82
CA ALA A 14 -43.93 37.25 -8.50
C ALA A 14 -45.32 37.84 -8.82
N ALA A 15 -46.06 38.17 -7.75
CA ALA A 15 -46.81 39.41 -7.43
C ALA A 15 -47.87 39.02 -6.36
N GLY A 16 -47.94 39.55 -5.15
CA GLY A 16 -48.01 40.95 -4.75
C GLY A 16 -49.46 41.30 -4.43
N HIS A 17 -49.92 41.10 -3.18
CA HIS A 17 -50.81 42.01 -2.45
C HIS A 17 -51.13 41.52 -1.03
N GLU A 18 -51.35 42.52 -0.18
CA GLU A 18 -51.48 42.53 1.27
C GLU A 18 -52.67 41.74 1.81
N HIS A 19 -52.48 41.05 2.93
CA HIS A 19 -53.48 41.04 4.00
C HIS A 19 -52.83 40.76 5.35
N SER A 20 -53.09 41.67 6.28
CA SER A 20 -52.71 41.66 7.68
C SER A 20 -53.49 40.62 8.48
N THR A 21 -52.79 39.81 9.29
CA THR A 21 -53.33 39.31 10.56
C THR A 21 -52.20 38.90 11.50
N GLN A 22 -52.15 39.57 12.65
CA GLN A 22 -51.24 39.34 13.76
C GLN A 22 -51.52 37.99 14.43
N ILE A 23 -50.50 37.12 14.59
CA ILE A 23 -50.47 36.10 15.65
C ILE A 23 -49.06 36.02 16.26
N SER A 24 -49.02 36.33 17.55
CA SER A 24 -48.04 36.08 18.63
C SER A 24 -46.54 36.00 18.33
N GLN A 25 -45.82 37.00 18.84
CA GLN A 25 -44.41 36.94 19.16
C GLN A 25 -44.16 35.87 20.23
N ASP A 26 -43.40 34.84 19.88
CA ASP A 26 -42.76 33.97 20.87
C ASP A 26 -41.24 34.22 20.87
N LYS A 27 -40.71 34.35 22.07
CA LYS A 27 -39.44 34.99 22.39
C LYS A 27 -38.25 34.25 21.77
N THR A 28 -37.48 34.96 20.96
CA THR A 28 -36.21 34.51 20.38
C THR A 28 -35.18 34.14 21.44
N CYS A 29 -34.81 32.86 21.52
CA CYS A 29 -33.51 32.45 22.05
C CYS A 29 -32.42 32.92 21.08
N LYS A 30 -31.76 34.03 21.40
CA LYS A 30 -30.52 34.46 20.73
C LYS A 30 -29.37 33.53 21.15
N GLY A 31 -29.25 32.39 20.49
CA GLY A 31 -28.01 31.64 20.45
C GLY A 31 -27.05 32.33 19.49
N ASN A 32 -26.08 33.08 20.02
CA ASN A 32 -24.94 33.59 19.24
C ASN A 32 -24.10 32.39 18.78
N VAL A 33 -24.46 31.77 17.66
CA VAL A 33 -23.51 30.99 16.88
C VAL A 33 -22.76 31.99 16.02
N ASN A 34 -21.57 32.39 16.47
CA ASN A 34 -20.61 33.10 15.63
C ASN A 34 -20.18 32.15 14.51
N TYR A 35 -20.98 32.12 13.44
CA TYR A 35 -20.58 31.61 12.15
C TYR A 35 -19.47 32.55 11.64
N VAL A 36 -18.22 32.13 11.79
CA VAL A 36 -17.14 32.65 10.96
C VAL A 36 -17.33 31.95 9.62
N PRO A 37 -17.72 32.65 8.54
CA PRO A 37 -17.73 32.05 7.21
C PRO A 37 -16.33 31.50 6.97
N ALA A 38 -16.23 30.23 6.52
CA ALA A 38 -14.99 29.76 5.94
C ALA A 38 -14.56 30.82 4.91
N PRO A 39 -13.32 31.33 4.95
CA PRO A 39 -12.93 32.40 4.06
C PRO A 39 -13.20 31.94 2.63
N THR A 40 -14.18 32.57 1.99
CA THR A 40 -14.35 32.63 0.55
C THR A 40 -13.23 33.50 -0.03
N THR A 41 -12.00 33.23 0.39
CA THR A 41 -10.85 33.51 -0.46
C THR A 41 -10.96 32.50 -1.58
N THR A 42 -11.41 32.99 -2.74
CA THR A 42 -10.92 32.49 -4.01
C THR A 42 -9.40 32.43 -3.88
N MET A 43 -8.88 31.25 -3.51
CA MET A 43 -7.46 30.95 -3.53
C MET A 43 -7.07 30.87 -5.00
N ASN A 44 -7.03 32.03 -5.66
CA ASN A 44 -6.43 32.22 -6.98
C ASN A 44 -4.92 32.09 -6.77
N ASP A 45 -4.48 30.85 -6.65
CA ASP A 45 -3.08 30.48 -6.75
C ASP A 45 -2.96 29.49 -7.90
N ASP A 46 -2.61 30.02 -9.08
CA ASP A 46 -2.31 29.23 -10.29
C ASP A 46 -1.20 28.18 -10.06
N SER A 47 -0.44 28.28 -8.96
CA SER A 47 0.64 27.34 -8.59
C SER A 47 0.24 26.26 -7.58
N GLY A 48 -0.96 26.30 -6.99
CA GLY A 48 -1.44 25.33 -6.01
C GLY A 48 -0.73 25.34 -4.64
N LYS A 49 0.27 26.20 -4.43
CA LYS A 49 1.07 26.29 -3.19
C LYS A 49 0.25 26.68 -1.97
N ALA A 50 -0.66 27.63 -2.10
CA ALA A 50 -1.54 28.09 -1.03
C ALA A 50 -2.46 26.96 -0.55
N LEU A 51 -3.03 26.20 -1.49
CA LEU A 51 -3.81 25.00 -1.17
C LEU A 51 -2.95 23.95 -0.47
N LEU A 52 -1.73 23.66 -0.94
CA LEU A 52 -0.82 22.72 -0.27
C LEU A 52 -0.46 23.18 1.13
N GLN A 53 -0.24 24.48 1.35
CA GLN A 53 0.02 25.05 2.67
C GLN A 53 -1.19 24.90 3.60
N TYR A 54 -2.40 25.19 3.10
CA TYR A 54 -3.64 24.98 3.83
C TYR A 54 -3.85 23.49 4.20
N LEU A 55 -3.64 22.57 3.25
CA LEU A 55 -3.76 21.15 3.51
C LEU A 55 -2.74 20.69 4.56
N ARG A 56 -1.49 21.18 4.48
CA ARG A 56 -0.44 20.92 5.47
C ARG A 56 -0.84 21.37 6.87
N SER A 57 -1.45 22.55 7.01
CA SER A 57 -1.89 23.05 8.33
C SER A 57 -3.10 22.29 8.88
N ASN A 58 -3.87 21.62 8.01
CA ASN A 58 -5.02 20.81 8.41
C ASN A 58 -4.67 19.37 8.79
N ILE A 59 -3.42 18.90 8.62
CA ILE A 59 -3.05 17.52 9.00
C ILE A 59 -3.18 17.37 10.51
N ILE A 60 -4.12 16.52 10.93
CA ILE A 60 -4.32 16.19 12.35
C ILE A 60 -3.08 15.47 12.87
N GLY A 61 -2.59 15.94 14.01
CA GLY A 61 -1.39 15.44 14.67
C GLY A 61 -0.07 16.00 14.14
N LYS A 62 -0.11 16.90 13.14
CA LYS A 62 1.09 17.64 12.74
C LYS A 62 1.58 18.49 13.91
N ASN A 63 2.90 18.51 14.14
CA ASN A 63 3.57 19.18 15.27
C ASN A 63 3.28 18.60 16.66
N MET A 64 2.55 17.48 16.78
CA MET A 64 2.50 16.77 18.05
C MET A 64 3.89 16.27 18.43
N THR A 65 4.17 16.23 19.72
CA THR A 65 5.39 15.63 20.26
C THR A 65 5.06 14.42 21.11
N PHE A 66 6.01 13.50 21.21
CA PHE A 66 5.93 12.36 22.13
C PHE A 66 7.29 12.11 22.77
N THR A 67 7.28 11.45 23.93
CA THR A 67 8.49 11.14 24.69
C THR A 67 9.12 9.86 24.18
N THR A 68 10.43 9.90 23.98
CA THR A 68 11.28 8.76 23.59
C THR A 68 12.35 8.54 24.66
N PRO A 69 13.14 7.45 24.60
CA PRO A 69 14.32 7.28 25.43
C PRO A 69 15.32 8.45 25.39
N PHE A 70 15.28 9.27 24.34
CA PHE A 70 16.16 10.42 24.17
C PHE A 70 15.44 11.76 24.42
N GLY A 71 14.27 11.74 25.07
CA GLY A 71 13.44 12.90 25.41
C GLY A 71 12.34 13.19 24.38
N SER A 72 11.75 14.38 24.44
CA SER A 72 10.65 14.79 23.55
C SER A 72 11.09 14.85 22.08
N ARG A 73 10.28 14.28 21.18
CA ARG A 73 10.50 14.25 19.72
C ARG A 73 9.26 14.66 18.95
N PRO A 74 9.41 15.29 17.76
CA PRO A 74 8.28 15.68 16.93
C PRO A 74 7.72 14.46 16.19
N LEU A 75 6.41 14.37 16.02
CA LEU A 75 5.79 13.37 15.17
C LEU A 75 5.99 13.74 13.69
N VAL A 76 6.94 13.08 13.01
CA VAL A 76 7.17 13.23 11.58
C VAL A 76 6.73 11.97 10.86
N TYR A 77 5.57 12.02 10.20
CA TYR A 77 4.98 10.84 9.56
C TYR A 77 5.44 10.69 8.10
N VAL A 78 6.10 9.58 7.77
CA VAL A 78 6.57 9.28 6.40
C VAL A 78 6.18 7.87 5.94
N ASP A 79 5.13 7.28 6.50
CA ASP A 79 4.56 5.99 6.06
C ASP A 79 3.23 6.17 5.28
N TYR A 80 3.13 7.23 4.47
CA TYR A 80 1.94 7.55 3.68
C TYR A 80 1.55 6.45 2.68
N THR A 81 2.50 5.64 2.23
CA THR A 81 2.21 4.45 1.40
C THR A 81 1.32 3.43 2.11
N ALA A 82 1.40 3.35 3.45
CA ALA A 82 0.53 2.48 4.24
C ALA A 82 -0.86 3.11 4.45
N SER A 83 -0.91 4.37 4.87
CA SER A 83 -2.14 5.11 5.10
C SER A 83 -1.93 6.61 5.00
N GLY A 84 -2.93 7.34 4.52
CA GLY A 84 -2.94 8.79 4.59
C GLY A 84 -3.11 9.28 6.02
N ARG A 85 -3.16 10.60 6.19
CA ARG A 85 -3.47 11.29 7.45
C ARG A 85 -4.82 11.96 7.38
N SER A 86 -5.55 12.03 8.48
CA SER A 86 -6.81 12.78 8.58
C SER A 86 -6.57 14.29 8.46
N LEU A 87 -7.58 15.00 7.97
CA LEU A 87 -7.57 16.45 7.83
C LEU A 87 -8.65 17.06 8.71
N GLN A 88 -8.28 18.10 9.46
CA GLN A 88 -9.17 18.82 10.38
C GLN A 88 -10.42 19.32 9.64
N CYS A 89 -10.25 19.96 8.48
CA CYS A 89 -11.39 20.43 7.68
C CYS A 89 -12.39 19.35 7.27
N ILE A 90 -11.95 18.10 7.05
CA ILE A 90 -12.86 16.98 6.76
C ILE A 90 -13.58 16.54 8.03
N GLU A 91 -12.87 16.36 9.14
CA GLU A 91 -13.48 15.92 10.39
C GLU A 91 -14.45 16.96 10.96
N ASP A 92 -14.13 18.26 10.83
CA ASP A 92 -15.03 19.36 11.18
C ASP A 92 -16.31 19.35 10.34
N TYR A 93 -16.20 19.09 9.03
CA TYR A 93 -17.37 18.99 8.15
C TYR A 93 -18.22 17.76 8.50
N ILE A 94 -17.59 16.62 8.78
CA ILE A 94 -18.31 15.42 9.24
C ILE A 94 -19.05 15.74 10.54
N GLN A 95 -18.38 16.37 11.50
CA GLN A 95 -18.94 16.69 12.80
C GLN A 95 -20.11 17.67 12.72
N THR A 96 -19.99 18.70 11.89
CA THR A 96 -20.94 19.82 11.90
C THR A 96 -22.03 19.73 10.84
N GLN A 97 -21.80 19.01 9.73
CA GLN A 97 -22.73 18.94 8.60
C GLN A 97 -23.27 17.53 8.34
N VAL A 98 -22.46 16.50 8.54
CA VAL A 98 -22.85 15.11 8.23
C VAL A 98 -23.54 14.45 9.43
N MET A 99 -22.87 14.39 10.58
CA MET A 99 -23.34 13.68 11.76
C MET A 99 -24.67 14.22 12.34
N PRO A 100 -24.96 15.54 12.35
CA PRO A 100 -26.23 16.03 12.88
C PRO A 100 -27.47 15.54 12.12
N PHE A 101 -27.32 15.22 10.83
CA PHE A 101 -28.39 14.68 9.99
C PHE A 101 -28.20 13.20 9.66
N TYR A 102 -27.37 12.49 10.43
CA TYR A 102 -27.11 11.08 10.20
C TYR A 102 -28.39 10.24 10.41
N GLY A 103 -28.67 9.39 9.43
CA GLY A 103 -29.71 8.37 9.45
C GLY A 103 -29.26 7.17 8.63
N ASN A 104 -29.79 5.98 8.94
CA ASN A 104 -29.44 4.81 8.15
C ASN A 104 -29.95 4.97 6.70
N THR A 105 -29.20 4.46 5.73
CA THR A 105 -29.62 4.43 4.33
C THR A 105 -30.81 3.48 4.17
N HIS A 106 -31.56 3.60 3.07
CA HIS A 106 -32.82 2.86 2.80
C HIS A 106 -34.06 3.34 3.59
N THR A 107 -33.94 4.30 4.51
CA THR A 107 -35.10 5.05 5.04
C THR A 107 -35.30 6.31 4.19
N THR A 108 -36.23 6.27 3.24
CA THR A 108 -36.48 7.37 2.29
C THR A 108 -37.53 8.37 2.75
N THR A 109 -38.15 8.14 3.92
CA THR A 109 -39.23 9.00 4.44
C THR A 109 -38.76 10.05 5.43
N SER A 110 -37.62 9.85 6.10
CA SER A 110 -37.09 10.79 7.07
C SER A 110 -36.03 11.70 6.45
N ILE A 111 -35.96 12.95 6.92
CA ILE A 111 -34.95 13.92 6.44
C ILE A 111 -33.52 13.42 6.66
N THR A 112 -33.26 12.71 7.77
CA THR A 112 -31.93 12.18 8.10
C THR A 112 -31.52 11.03 7.19
N GLY A 113 -32.44 10.11 6.89
CA GLY A 113 -32.19 9.01 5.95
C GLY A 113 -32.01 9.51 4.51
N LEU A 114 -32.82 10.48 4.08
CA LEU A 114 -32.68 11.15 2.78
C LEU A 114 -31.32 11.86 2.66
N GLN A 115 -30.95 12.68 3.65
CA GLN A 115 -29.70 13.43 3.61
C GLN A 115 -28.47 12.52 3.62
N SER A 116 -28.49 11.47 4.44
CA SER A 116 -27.38 10.50 4.50
C SER A 116 -27.23 9.72 3.19
N THR A 117 -28.36 9.34 2.57
CA THR A 117 -28.37 8.71 1.25
C THR A 117 -27.83 9.66 0.17
N ALA A 118 -28.26 10.92 0.18
CA ALA A 118 -27.82 11.93 -0.77
C ALA A 118 -26.30 12.17 -0.71
N PHE A 119 -25.74 12.40 0.49
CA PHE A 119 -24.29 12.57 0.63
C PHE A 119 -23.50 11.35 0.17
N ARG A 120 -24.01 10.16 0.43
CA ARG A 120 -23.34 8.92 0.07
C ARG A 120 -23.33 8.69 -1.45
N GLU A 121 -24.44 8.96 -2.12
CA GLU A 121 -24.52 8.87 -3.59
C GLU A 121 -23.77 10.02 -4.28
N GLU A 122 -23.71 11.20 -3.67
CA GLU A 122 -22.81 12.28 -4.10
C GLU A 122 -21.35 11.84 -4.03
N ALA A 123 -20.92 11.24 -2.91
CA ALA A 123 -19.57 10.70 -2.77
C ALA A 123 -19.26 9.64 -3.84
N ARG A 124 -20.21 8.74 -4.13
CA ARG A 124 -20.09 7.77 -5.23
C ARG A 124 -19.95 8.47 -6.59
N GLY A 125 -20.74 9.51 -6.82
CA GLY A 125 -20.69 10.34 -8.03
C GLY A 125 -19.33 11.02 -8.22
N LEU A 126 -18.79 11.63 -7.17
CA LEU A 126 -17.47 12.27 -7.18
C LEU A 126 -16.35 11.27 -7.51
N ILE A 127 -16.42 10.07 -6.95
CA ILE A 127 -15.46 9.00 -7.26
C ILE A 127 -15.63 8.54 -8.73
N ALA A 128 -16.87 8.34 -9.19
CA ALA A 128 -17.16 7.95 -10.56
C ALA A 128 -16.61 8.96 -11.57
N GLU A 129 -16.79 10.25 -11.31
CA GLU A 129 -16.24 11.33 -12.14
C GLU A 129 -14.71 11.31 -12.12
N ALA A 130 -14.11 11.25 -10.93
CA ALA A 130 -12.66 11.26 -10.76
C ALA A 130 -11.95 10.08 -11.43
N VAL A 131 -12.61 8.92 -11.55
CA VAL A 131 -12.09 7.73 -12.24
C VAL A 131 -12.60 7.59 -13.68
N LYS A 132 -13.37 8.57 -14.17
CA LYS A 132 -14.03 8.58 -15.49
C LYS A 132 -14.87 7.32 -15.75
N ALA A 133 -15.58 6.87 -14.74
CA ALA A 133 -16.54 5.76 -14.84
C ALA A 133 -17.80 6.21 -15.58
N ALA A 134 -18.23 5.43 -16.57
CA ALA A 134 -19.46 5.67 -17.30
C ALA A 134 -20.61 4.97 -16.56
N LYS A 135 -21.47 5.73 -15.84
CA LYS A 135 -22.53 5.19 -14.96
C LYS A 135 -23.40 4.07 -15.56
N HIS A 136 -23.65 4.09 -16.87
CA HIS A 136 -24.44 3.08 -17.58
C HIS A 136 -23.67 1.78 -17.91
N LYS A 137 -22.33 1.80 -17.86
CA LYS A 137 -21.44 0.66 -18.14
C LYS A 137 -20.64 0.21 -16.93
N ASP A 138 -20.43 1.09 -15.95
CA ASP A 138 -19.53 0.89 -14.81
C ASP A 138 -20.33 1.01 -13.51
N ALA A 139 -20.04 0.13 -12.57
CA ALA A 139 -20.52 0.19 -11.19
C ALA A 139 -19.36 0.63 -10.28
N VAL A 140 -19.63 1.59 -9.39
CA VAL A 140 -18.69 1.99 -8.32
C VAL A 140 -19.24 1.41 -7.03
N ILE A 141 -18.51 0.48 -6.42
CA ILE A 141 -18.94 -0.29 -5.24
C ILE A 141 -17.96 -0.03 -4.09
N PHE A 142 -18.48 0.25 -2.90
CA PHE A 142 -17.70 0.36 -1.67
C PHE A 142 -17.53 -1.03 -1.03
N THR A 143 -16.30 -1.40 -0.65
CA THR A 143 -15.92 -2.80 -0.38
C THR A 143 -15.32 -3.05 1.00
N GLY A 144 -15.67 -2.25 2.02
CA GLY A 144 -15.18 -2.43 3.38
C GLY A 144 -13.65 -2.31 3.48
N SER A 145 -12.95 -3.41 3.78
CA SER A 145 -11.51 -3.50 4.07
C SER A 145 -10.56 -3.18 2.89
N GLY A 146 -10.66 -1.98 2.34
CA GLY A 146 -9.79 -1.47 1.28
C GLY A 146 -9.84 -2.29 -0.02
N SER A 147 -8.76 -2.21 -0.78
CA SER A 147 -8.54 -2.97 -2.02
C SER A 147 -8.65 -4.48 -1.82
N THR A 148 -8.31 -4.99 -0.63
CA THR A 148 -8.48 -6.41 -0.30
C THR A 148 -9.94 -6.83 -0.43
N GLY A 149 -10.87 -6.09 0.18
CA GLY A 149 -12.30 -6.38 0.06
C GLY A 149 -12.79 -6.28 -1.39
N ALA A 150 -12.23 -5.34 -2.17
CA ALA A 150 -12.56 -5.19 -3.59
C ALA A 150 -12.15 -6.40 -4.44
N VAL A 151 -10.93 -6.91 -4.26
CA VAL A 151 -10.46 -8.10 -5.00
C VAL A 151 -11.26 -9.34 -4.61
N HIS A 152 -11.54 -9.54 -3.31
CA HIS A 152 -12.41 -10.64 -2.88
C HIS A 152 -13.79 -10.55 -3.52
N LYS A 153 -14.43 -9.37 -3.48
CA LYS A 153 -15.73 -9.15 -4.14
C LYS A 153 -15.66 -9.45 -5.63
N LEU A 154 -14.58 -9.03 -6.32
CA LEU A 154 -14.38 -9.30 -7.74
C LEU A 154 -14.25 -10.80 -8.05
N VAL A 155 -13.52 -11.56 -7.22
CA VAL A 155 -13.44 -13.03 -7.33
C VAL A 155 -14.83 -13.66 -7.21
N HIS A 156 -15.67 -13.16 -6.30
CA HIS A 156 -17.04 -13.64 -6.13
C HIS A 156 -17.96 -13.25 -7.30
N ILE A 157 -17.92 -12.00 -7.77
CA ILE A 157 -18.70 -11.51 -8.93
C ILE A 157 -18.44 -12.39 -10.16
N LEU A 158 -17.20 -12.81 -10.36
CA LEU A 158 -16.79 -13.65 -11.49
C LEU A 158 -17.06 -15.15 -11.27
N GLY A 159 -17.65 -15.55 -10.14
CA GLY A 159 -17.92 -16.96 -9.80
C GLY A 159 -16.67 -17.81 -9.55
N LEU A 160 -15.50 -17.20 -9.35
CA LEU A 160 -14.20 -17.89 -9.25
C LEU A 160 -13.94 -18.55 -7.89
N HIS A 161 -14.85 -18.32 -6.95
CA HIS A 161 -14.91 -19.01 -5.66
C HIS A 161 -15.50 -20.43 -5.77
N LEU A 162 -16.07 -20.80 -6.92
CA LEU A 162 -16.57 -22.14 -7.20
C LEU A 162 -15.63 -22.90 -8.14
N PRO A 163 -15.47 -24.23 -7.97
CA PRO A 163 -14.59 -25.03 -8.81
C PRO A 163 -15.12 -25.16 -10.23
N HIS A 164 -14.22 -25.07 -11.21
CA HIS A 164 -14.57 -25.40 -12.59
C HIS A 164 -14.62 -26.94 -12.77
N PRO A 165 -15.69 -27.52 -13.34
CA PRO A 165 -15.85 -28.98 -13.48
C PRO A 165 -14.72 -29.68 -14.23
N LYS A 166 -14.09 -28.95 -15.17
CA LYS A 166 -12.94 -29.41 -15.95
C LYS A 166 -11.69 -28.61 -15.59
N MET A 167 -10.67 -29.26 -15.02
CA MET A 167 -9.40 -28.63 -14.63
C MET A 167 -8.70 -27.91 -15.79
N SER A 168 -8.71 -28.49 -16.99
CA SER A 168 -8.12 -27.91 -18.20
C SER A 168 -8.80 -26.62 -18.70
N LYS A 169 -10.00 -26.33 -18.18
CA LYS A 169 -10.80 -25.15 -18.50
C LYS A 169 -10.86 -24.13 -17.36
N ARG A 170 -10.14 -24.36 -16.25
CA ARG A 170 -10.00 -23.38 -15.17
C ARG A 170 -9.55 -22.03 -15.72
N PRO A 171 -10.09 -20.90 -15.23
CA PRO A 171 -9.58 -19.58 -15.59
C PRO A 171 -8.10 -19.42 -15.26
N VAL A 172 -7.40 -18.57 -16.02
CA VAL A 172 -6.00 -18.23 -15.76
C VAL A 172 -5.87 -16.75 -15.41
N VAL A 173 -5.11 -16.45 -14.37
CA VAL A 173 -4.85 -15.08 -13.89
C VAL A 173 -3.37 -14.77 -14.03
N PHE A 174 -3.03 -13.75 -14.81
CA PHE A 174 -1.69 -13.19 -14.93
C PHE A 174 -1.53 -12.09 -13.89
N VAL A 175 -0.51 -12.22 -13.05
CA VAL A 175 -0.17 -11.24 -12.00
C VAL A 175 1.19 -10.64 -12.25
N GLY A 176 1.40 -9.37 -11.89
CA GLY A 176 2.65 -8.68 -12.11
C GLY A 176 3.81 -9.17 -11.23
N PRO A 177 5.01 -8.61 -11.45
CA PRO A 177 6.18 -8.97 -10.67
C PRO A 177 6.06 -8.47 -9.21
N PHE A 178 5.51 -7.28 -8.99
CA PHE A 178 5.54 -6.59 -7.70
C PHE A 178 4.18 -6.52 -6.99
N GLU A 179 3.34 -7.54 -7.17
CA GLU A 179 2.00 -7.54 -6.56
C GLU A 179 2.02 -7.54 -5.04
N HIS A 180 1.14 -6.71 -4.48
CA HIS A 180 0.75 -6.77 -3.09
C HIS A 180 0.00 -8.08 -2.80
N HIS A 181 0.08 -8.60 -1.58
CA HIS A 181 -0.59 -9.83 -1.16
C HIS A 181 -2.11 -9.80 -1.43
N SER A 182 -2.75 -8.64 -1.27
CA SER A 182 -4.17 -8.43 -1.60
C SER A 182 -4.51 -8.63 -3.09
N ASN A 183 -3.54 -8.47 -3.99
CA ASN A 183 -3.70 -8.74 -5.42
C ASN A 183 -2.96 -10.03 -5.85
N LEU A 184 -2.71 -10.95 -4.92
CA LEU A 184 -2.06 -12.23 -5.20
C LEU A 184 -2.76 -13.40 -4.52
N LEU A 185 -3.00 -13.30 -3.22
CA LEU A 185 -3.56 -14.38 -2.42
C LEU A 185 -5.01 -14.71 -2.80
N PRO A 186 -5.93 -13.75 -3.03
CA PRO A 186 -7.29 -14.09 -3.46
C PRO A 186 -7.32 -14.91 -4.75
N TRP A 187 -6.40 -14.64 -5.69
CA TRP A 187 -6.29 -15.42 -6.92
C TRP A 187 -5.72 -16.83 -6.68
N ARG A 188 -4.77 -16.99 -5.76
CA ARG A 188 -4.21 -18.30 -5.40
C ARG A 188 -5.19 -19.20 -4.67
N GLU A 189 -6.02 -18.60 -3.81
CA GLU A 189 -7.07 -19.31 -3.07
C GLU A 189 -8.36 -19.48 -3.88
N SER A 190 -8.45 -18.86 -5.06
CA SER A 190 -9.53 -19.09 -6.03
C SER A 190 -9.30 -20.35 -6.86
N HIS A 191 -10.31 -20.78 -7.61
CA HIS A 191 -10.18 -21.90 -8.54
C HIS A 191 -9.53 -21.52 -9.89
N CYS A 192 -8.57 -20.59 -9.88
CA CYS A 192 -7.79 -20.19 -11.05
C CYS A 192 -6.40 -20.81 -11.08
N ASP A 193 -5.77 -20.83 -12.25
CA ASP A 193 -4.31 -20.99 -12.37
C ASP A 193 -3.67 -19.59 -12.31
N VAL A 194 -2.65 -19.40 -11.47
CA VAL A 194 -1.97 -18.10 -11.34
C VAL A 194 -0.60 -18.14 -12.01
N VAL A 195 -0.37 -17.21 -12.94
CA VAL A 195 0.88 -17.07 -13.70
C VAL A 195 1.53 -15.73 -13.37
N GLN A 196 2.71 -15.76 -12.77
CA GLN A 196 3.46 -14.54 -12.49
C GLN A 196 4.21 -14.07 -13.74
N ILE A 197 4.02 -12.80 -14.11
CA ILE A 197 4.78 -12.12 -15.14
C ILE A 197 6.07 -11.57 -14.57
N HIS A 198 7.15 -11.69 -15.34
CA HIS A 198 8.47 -11.27 -14.93
C HIS A 198 8.60 -9.75 -14.84
N GLU A 199 9.63 -9.34 -14.13
CA GLU A 199 10.12 -7.97 -14.10
C GLU A 199 11.12 -7.79 -15.25
N SER A 200 10.97 -6.70 -16.00
CA SER A 200 11.89 -6.30 -17.06
C SER A 200 13.21 -5.76 -16.50
N ASP A 201 14.17 -5.51 -17.39
CA ASP A 201 15.44 -4.87 -17.03
C ASP A 201 15.27 -3.45 -16.46
N GLN A 202 14.12 -2.81 -16.71
CA GLN A 202 13.79 -1.48 -16.19
C GLN A 202 12.98 -1.52 -14.88
N GLY A 203 12.69 -2.71 -14.33
CA GLY A 203 11.85 -2.84 -13.12
C GLY A 203 10.34 -2.81 -13.38
N LEU A 204 9.93 -2.69 -14.65
CA LEU A 204 8.52 -2.70 -15.09
C LEU A 204 8.01 -4.13 -15.36
N VAL A 205 6.71 -4.27 -15.60
CA VAL A 205 6.11 -5.50 -16.14
C VAL A 205 6.77 -5.88 -17.47
N ASP A 206 7.26 -7.12 -17.60
CA ASP A 206 7.83 -7.62 -18.85
C ASP A 206 6.70 -7.92 -19.87
N MET A 207 6.49 -6.97 -20.78
CA MET A 207 5.46 -7.05 -21.83
C MET A 207 5.70 -8.19 -22.83
N ALA A 208 6.95 -8.56 -23.08
CA ALA A 208 7.29 -9.67 -23.98
C ALA A 208 6.92 -11.01 -23.32
N HIS A 209 7.25 -11.17 -22.04
CA HIS A 209 6.85 -12.35 -21.27
C HIS A 209 5.33 -12.45 -21.10
N LEU A 210 4.64 -11.33 -20.85
CA LEU A 210 3.18 -11.28 -20.82
C LEU A 210 2.58 -11.76 -22.15
N THR A 211 3.09 -11.26 -23.29
CA THR A 211 2.66 -11.70 -24.62
C THR A 211 2.87 -13.20 -24.82
N GLN A 212 4.02 -13.74 -24.41
CA GLN A 212 4.32 -15.18 -24.50
C GLN A 212 3.33 -16.01 -23.67
N MET A 213 3.04 -15.57 -22.44
CA MET A 213 2.10 -16.27 -21.56
C MET A 213 0.66 -16.18 -22.07
N LEU A 214 0.23 -15.04 -22.58
CA LEU A 214 -1.10 -14.91 -23.21
C LEU A 214 -1.28 -15.87 -24.39
N LYS A 215 -0.25 -16.03 -25.24
CA LYS A 215 -0.25 -17.01 -26.34
C LYS A 215 -0.26 -18.45 -25.83
N LYS A 216 0.56 -18.77 -24.83
CA LYS A 216 0.62 -20.12 -24.22
C LYS A 216 -0.74 -20.57 -23.66
N TYR A 217 -1.50 -19.64 -23.09
CA TYR A 217 -2.81 -19.93 -22.49
C TYR A 217 -3.99 -19.51 -23.37
N ALA A 218 -3.79 -19.30 -24.69
CA ALA A 218 -4.83 -18.82 -25.59
C ALA A 218 -6.13 -19.64 -25.54
N GLY A 219 -6.02 -20.97 -25.40
CA GLY A 219 -7.17 -21.89 -25.32
C GLY A 219 -7.97 -21.88 -24.01
N ARG A 220 -7.57 -21.07 -23.01
CA ARG A 220 -8.33 -20.89 -21.77
C ARG A 220 -9.57 -20.02 -22.02
N PRO A 221 -10.76 -20.43 -21.54
CA PRO A 221 -12.01 -19.72 -21.80
C PRO A 221 -12.04 -18.34 -21.14
N LEU A 222 -11.49 -18.23 -19.93
CA LEU A 222 -11.35 -16.97 -19.21
C LEU A 222 -9.88 -16.70 -18.89
N LYS A 223 -9.40 -15.54 -19.31
CA LYS A 223 -8.06 -15.02 -19.08
C LYS A 223 -8.21 -13.68 -18.38
N ILE A 224 -7.47 -13.47 -17.30
CA ILE A 224 -7.51 -12.24 -16.50
C ILE A 224 -6.09 -11.75 -16.31
N GLY A 225 -5.83 -10.47 -16.51
CA GLY A 225 -4.65 -9.79 -15.99
C GLY A 225 -5.03 -8.98 -14.76
N SER A 226 -4.33 -9.17 -13.64
CA SER A 226 -4.50 -8.35 -12.43
C SER A 226 -3.16 -7.79 -12.00
N PHE A 227 -2.91 -6.50 -12.28
CA PHE A 227 -1.60 -5.87 -12.14
C PHE A 227 -1.65 -4.67 -11.20
N SER A 228 -0.59 -4.49 -10.41
CA SER A 228 -0.39 -3.25 -9.64
C SER A 228 -0.12 -2.08 -10.58
N ALA A 229 -0.91 -1.00 -10.43
CA ALA A 229 -0.69 0.26 -11.13
C ALA A 229 0.56 0.99 -10.60
N ALA A 230 0.94 0.77 -9.34
CA ALA A 230 2.27 1.12 -8.83
C ALA A 230 2.74 0.17 -7.72
N SER A 231 4.05 -0.07 -7.66
CA SER A 231 4.65 -0.87 -6.59
C SER A 231 4.57 -0.15 -5.25
N ASN A 232 4.09 -0.84 -4.21
CA ASN A 232 4.08 -0.33 -2.84
C ASN A 232 5.47 -0.43 -2.16
N VAL A 233 6.46 -1.02 -2.84
CA VAL A 233 7.84 -1.18 -2.36
C VAL A 233 8.74 -0.16 -3.03
N THR A 234 8.77 -0.16 -4.37
CA THR A 234 9.72 0.66 -5.14
C THR A 234 9.09 1.92 -5.70
N GLY A 235 7.77 2.10 -5.62
CA GLY A 235 7.06 3.25 -6.18
C GLY A 235 6.96 3.27 -7.71
N ILE A 236 7.55 2.30 -8.42
CA ILE A 236 7.49 2.20 -9.88
C ILE A 236 6.04 2.21 -10.34
N VAL A 237 5.72 3.05 -11.32
CA VAL A 237 4.38 3.19 -11.92
C VAL A 237 4.31 2.37 -13.21
N SER A 238 3.29 1.52 -13.31
CA SER A 238 3.03 0.68 -14.48
C SER A 238 2.36 1.48 -15.60
N ASP A 239 2.68 1.19 -16.86
CA ASP A 239 1.86 1.63 -18.00
C ASP A 239 0.59 0.75 -18.09
N VAL A 240 -0.40 1.12 -17.29
CA VAL A 240 -1.70 0.42 -17.23
C VAL A 240 -2.43 0.41 -18.57
N ASN A 241 -2.23 1.41 -19.41
CA ASN A 241 -2.91 1.50 -20.71
C ASN A 241 -2.29 0.52 -21.71
N ALA A 242 -0.96 0.43 -21.76
CA ALA A 242 -0.27 -0.54 -22.59
C ALA A 242 -0.56 -1.98 -22.15
N ILE A 243 -0.57 -2.24 -20.84
CA ILE A 243 -0.92 -3.57 -20.30
C ILE A 243 -2.36 -3.93 -20.66
N ALA A 244 -3.33 -3.02 -20.47
CA ALA A 244 -4.73 -3.25 -20.81
C ALA A 244 -4.92 -3.55 -22.30
N SER A 245 -4.30 -2.74 -23.18
CA SER A 245 -4.37 -2.95 -24.63
C SER A 245 -3.84 -4.32 -25.04
N LEU A 246 -2.73 -4.77 -24.45
CA LEU A 246 -2.17 -6.09 -24.73
C LEU A 246 -3.11 -7.22 -24.24
N LEU A 247 -3.66 -7.10 -23.04
CA LEU A 247 -4.61 -8.07 -22.50
C LEU A 247 -5.85 -8.21 -23.40
N HIS A 248 -6.47 -7.09 -23.76
CA HIS A 248 -7.67 -7.09 -24.60
C HIS A 248 -7.42 -7.61 -26.01
N THR A 249 -6.26 -7.32 -26.60
CA THR A 249 -5.86 -7.89 -27.91
C THR A 249 -5.83 -9.42 -27.89
N HIS A 250 -5.60 -10.03 -26.71
CA HIS A 250 -5.61 -11.47 -26.49
C HIS A 250 -6.92 -11.99 -25.85
N GLY A 251 -7.98 -11.17 -25.79
CA GLY A 251 -9.26 -11.55 -25.21
C GLY A 251 -9.21 -11.83 -23.70
N ALA A 252 -8.27 -11.18 -22.98
CA ALA A 252 -8.18 -11.24 -21.53
C ALA A 252 -8.79 -9.99 -20.89
N LEU A 253 -9.32 -10.13 -19.67
CA LEU A 253 -9.81 -9.02 -18.87
C LEU A 253 -8.65 -8.24 -18.24
N ALA A 254 -8.81 -6.92 -18.07
CA ALA A 254 -7.79 -6.04 -17.51
C ALA A 254 -8.19 -5.43 -16.15
N PHE A 255 -7.60 -5.93 -15.07
CA PHE A 255 -7.81 -5.48 -13.70
C PHE A 255 -6.56 -4.78 -13.13
N PHE A 256 -6.76 -3.69 -12.38
CA PHE A 256 -5.64 -2.93 -11.82
C PHE A 256 -5.81 -2.55 -10.35
N ASP A 257 -4.77 -2.85 -9.57
CA ASP A 257 -4.61 -2.43 -8.18
C ASP A 257 -4.00 -1.02 -8.12
N TYR A 258 -4.82 -0.04 -7.78
CA TYR A 258 -4.40 1.35 -7.58
C TYR A 258 -4.11 1.67 -6.11
N ALA A 259 -4.11 0.71 -5.18
CA ALA A 259 -3.95 0.99 -3.75
C ALA A 259 -2.74 1.87 -3.43
N SER A 260 -1.62 1.72 -4.13
CA SER A 260 -0.39 2.48 -3.86
C SER A 260 -0.36 3.87 -4.51
N CYS A 261 -1.16 4.09 -5.57
CA CYS A 261 -1.05 5.28 -6.41
C CYS A 261 -2.34 6.10 -6.56
N ALA A 262 -3.50 5.57 -6.20
CA ALA A 262 -4.80 6.25 -6.29
C ALA A 262 -4.82 7.67 -5.69
N PRO A 263 -4.09 7.97 -4.58
CA PRO A 263 -4.02 9.33 -4.05
C PRO A 263 -3.27 10.33 -4.94
N TYR A 264 -2.47 9.86 -5.90
CA TYR A 264 -1.46 10.66 -6.59
C TYR A 264 -1.69 10.76 -8.10
N VAL A 265 -2.10 9.65 -8.74
CA VAL A 265 -2.18 9.56 -10.21
C VAL A 265 -3.59 9.75 -10.74
N ASP A 266 -3.71 10.01 -12.04
CA ASP A 266 -4.98 9.90 -12.75
C ASP A 266 -5.42 8.44 -12.84
N MET A 267 -6.73 8.25 -12.67
CA MET A 267 -7.38 6.96 -12.83
C MET A 267 -8.40 7.10 -13.95
N ASP A 268 -8.27 6.29 -14.98
CA ASP A 268 -9.16 6.37 -16.15
C ASP A 268 -9.68 4.98 -16.49
N MET A 269 -10.92 4.72 -16.07
CA MET A 269 -11.63 3.47 -16.31
C MET A 269 -11.92 3.24 -17.81
N ASN A 270 -11.96 4.30 -18.62
CA ASN A 270 -12.44 4.29 -20.01
C ASN A 270 -11.44 4.97 -20.97
N ALA A 271 -10.14 4.84 -20.73
CA ALA A 271 -9.07 5.56 -21.42
C ALA A 271 -8.99 5.35 -22.96
N GLY A 272 -9.69 4.37 -23.52
CA GLY A 272 -9.71 4.09 -24.95
C GLY A 272 -10.38 2.76 -25.29
N SER A 273 -10.49 2.44 -26.58
CA SER A 273 -11.19 1.24 -27.08
C SER A 273 -10.55 -0.08 -26.64
N LEU A 274 -9.22 -0.12 -26.50
CA LEU A 274 -8.47 -1.27 -26.00
C LEU A 274 -7.77 -0.99 -24.66
N SER A 275 -7.64 0.27 -24.24
CA SER A 275 -6.96 0.66 -23.00
C SER A 275 -7.91 0.92 -21.82
N TYR A 276 -9.22 0.67 -22.00
CA TYR A 276 -10.18 0.67 -20.89
C TYR A 276 -9.81 -0.39 -19.85
N LYS A 277 -10.36 -0.29 -18.64
CA LYS A 277 -10.12 -1.26 -17.56
C LYS A 277 -11.43 -2.01 -17.34
N ASP A 278 -11.37 -3.32 -17.18
CA ASP A 278 -12.56 -4.09 -16.82
C ASP A 278 -12.88 -3.94 -15.32
N ALA A 279 -11.84 -3.76 -14.49
CA ALA A 279 -11.97 -3.37 -13.10
C ALA A 279 -10.76 -2.56 -12.63
N ILE A 280 -10.99 -1.58 -11.76
CA ILE A 280 -9.94 -0.97 -10.94
C ILE A 280 -10.37 -1.02 -9.48
N PHE A 281 -9.40 -1.11 -8.58
CA PHE A 281 -9.68 -1.11 -7.16
C PHE A 281 -8.61 -0.36 -6.36
N PHE A 282 -9.03 0.26 -5.26
CA PHE A 282 -8.15 1.05 -4.41
C PHE A 282 -8.67 1.13 -2.96
N SER A 283 -7.83 1.63 -2.06
CA SER A 283 -8.12 1.76 -0.63
C SER A 283 -8.30 3.23 -0.25
N GLY A 284 -9.47 3.61 0.26
CA GLY A 284 -9.75 4.99 0.66
C GLY A 284 -8.85 5.52 1.78
N HIS A 285 -8.50 4.68 2.76
CA HIS A 285 -7.62 5.08 3.88
C HIS A 285 -6.23 5.60 3.47
N LYS A 286 -5.80 5.36 2.23
CA LYS A 286 -4.51 5.85 1.71
C LYS A 286 -4.56 7.26 1.16
N PHE A 287 -5.75 7.83 0.98
CA PHE A 287 -5.90 9.22 0.56
C PHE A 287 -5.60 10.18 1.72
N LEU A 288 -5.08 11.37 1.42
CA LEU A 288 -5.03 12.46 2.39
C LEU A 288 -6.47 12.84 2.78
N GLY A 289 -6.77 12.79 4.08
CA GLY A 289 -8.14 12.92 4.59
C GLY A 289 -8.97 11.62 4.56
N GLY A 290 -8.39 10.53 4.05
CA GLY A 290 -9.08 9.26 3.85
C GLY A 290 -9.09 8.25 5.02
N PRO A 291 -8.28 8.33 6.09
CA PRO A 291 -8.33 7.30 7.16
C PRO A 291 -9.75 7.04 7.68
N GLY A 292 -10.11 5.76 7.85
CA GLY A 292 -11.47 5.34 8.22
C GLY A 292 -12.49 5.34 7.07
N SER A 293 -12.04 5.36 5.82
CA SER A 293 -12.90 5.19 4.63
C SER A 293 -12.75 3.80 3.99
N PRO A 294 -13.77 3.33 3.25
CA PRO A 294 -13.79 1.98 2.69
C PRO A 294 -12.84 1.81 1.49
N GLY A 295 -12.70 0.56 1.05
CA GLY A 295 -12.22 0.23 -0.29
C GLY A 295 -13.24 0.58 -1.37
N VAL A 296 -12.78 0.67 -2.61
CA VAL A 296 -13.64 0.87 -3.78
C VAL A 296 -13.26 -0.13 -4.87
N LEU A 297 -14.27 -0.75 -5.47
CA LEU A 297 -14.21 -1.50 -6.71
C LEU A 297 -14.99 -0.73 -7.78
N VAL A 298 -14.32 -0.33 -8.86
CA VAL A 298 -15.00 0.16 -10.06
C VAL A 298 -14.92 -0.92 -11.10
N VAL A 299 -16.05 -1.42 -11.59
CA VAL A 299 -16.10 -2.64 -12.42
C VAL A 299 -17.15 -2.52 -13.52
N LYS A 300 -16.86 -3.10 -14.69
CA LYS A 300 -17.81 -3.13 -15.80
C LYS A 300 -19.06 -3.94 -15.41
N LYS A 301 -20.24 -3.36 -15.56
CA LYS A 301 -21.55 -3.99 -15.26
C LYS A 301 -21.79 -5.29 -16.04
N LYS A 302 -21.18 -5.44 -17.23
CA LYS A 302 -21.22 -6.70 -18.02
C LYS A 302 -20.56 -7.91 -17.33
N LEU A 303 -19.80 -7.70 -16.25
CA LEU A 303 -19.12 -8.78 -15.54
C LEU A 303 -19.99 -9.42 -14.44
N PHE A 304 -21.14 -8.84 -14.12
CA PHE A 304 -22.09 -9.42 -13.18
C PHE A 304 -22.91 -10.49 -13.90
N MET A 305 -22.47 -11.74 -13.76
CA MET A 305 -23.07 -12.89 -14.45
C MET A 305 -24.18 -13.58 -13.63
N THR A 306 -24.37 -13.19 -12.36
CA THR A 306 -25.34 -13.80 -11.43
C THR A 306 -26.32 -12.76 -10.89
N ASP A 307 -27.54 -13.21 -10.63
CA ASP A 307 -28.58 -12.38 -9.99
C ASP A 307 -28.45 -12.35 -8.47
N VAL A 308 -27.75 -13.32 -7.89
CA VAL A 308 -27.45 -13.38 -6.46
C VAL A 308 -26.24 -12.49 -6.16
N PRO A 309 -26.35 -11.54 -5.20
CA PRO A 309 -25.22 -10.72 -4.79
C PRO A 309 -24.12 -11.50 -4.11
N THR A 310 -22.91 -10.92 -4.08
CA THR A 310 -21.78 -11.51 -3.35
C THR A 310 -21.95 -11.54 -1.83
N THR A 311 -22.87 -10.74 -1.28
CA THR A 311 -23.20 -10.72 0.15
C THR A 311 -24.71 -10.52 0.32
N PRO A 312 -25.51 -11.60 0.18
CA PRO A 312 -26.96 -11.53 0.40
C PRO A 312 -27.28 -11.09 1.82
N GLY A 313 -28.22 -10.16 1.96
CA GLY A 313 -28.64 -9.64 3.26
C GLY A 313 -29.59 -8.45 3.15
N GLY A 314 -29.84 -7.79 4.29
CA GLY A 314 -30.63 -6.56 4.33
C GLY A 314 -30.06 -5.50 3.38
N GLY A 315 -30.92 -4.69 2.76
CA GLY A 315 -30.52 -3.67 1.76
C GLY A 315 -30.26 -4.21 0.36
N THR A 316 -30.13 -5.54 0.16
CA THR A 316 -29.93 -6.14 -1.18
C THR A 316 -31.23 -6.62 -1.84
N VAL A 317 -32.30 -6.74 -1.04
CA VAL A 317 -33.56 -7.36 -1.42
C VAL A 317 -34.64 -6.32 -1.71
N LEU A 318 -35.40 -6.55 -2.78
CA LEU A 318 -36.64 -5.85 -3.06
C LEU A 318 -37.77 -6.37 -2.16
N TYR A 319 -37.88 -7.68 -2.02
CA TYR A 319 -38.94 -8.33 -1.24
C TYR A 319 -38.51 -9.71 -0.76
N VAL A 320 -38.89 -10.09 0.47
CA VAL A 320 -38.58 -11.38 1.08
C VAL A 320 -39.86 -11.94 1.70
N THR A 321 -40.13 -13.21 1.44
CA THR A 321 -41.22 -13.99 2.05
C THR A 321 -40.65 -15.13 2.88
N GLN A 322 -41.52 -15.95 3.45
CA GLN A 322 -41.10 -17.15 4.18
C GLN A 322 -40.28 -18.13 3.31
N ASN A 323 -40.56 -18.22 2.01
CA ASN A 323 -40.00 -19.26 1.13
C ASN A 323 -39.27 -18.71 -0.11
N ASP A 324 -39.30 -17.39 -0.35
CA ASP A 324 -38.78 -16.79 -1.58
C ASP A 324 -38.24 -15.37 -1.35
N HIS A 325 -37.41 -14.88 -2.27
CA HIS A 325 -36.83 -13.54 -2.21
C HIS A 325 -36.46 -13.00 -3.60
N TYR A 326 -36.54 -11.68 -3.73
CA TYR A 326 -36.21 -10.95 -4.95
C TYR A 326 -35.14 -9.91 -4.62
N TYR A 327 -34.03 -9.89 -5.36
CA TYR A 327 -32.98 -8.88 -5.20
C TYR A 327 -33.30 -7.60 -5.96
N VAL A 328 -32.76 -6.48 -5.51
CA VAL A 328 -32.86 -5.21 -6.24
C VAL A 328 -32.05 -5.27 -7.54
N ASN A 329 -32.55 -4.64 -8.61
CA ASN A 329 -31.88 -4.66 -9.91
C ASN A 329 -30.66 -3.72 -9.99
N HIS A 330 -30.60 -2.72 -9.12
CA HIS A 330 -29.51 -1.74 -9.10
C HIS A 330 -28.24 -2.40 -8.53
N ILE A 331 -27.23 -2.62 -9.38
CA ILE A 331 -26.03 -3.40 -9.04
C ILE A 331 -25.31 -2.84 -7.80
N GLU A 332 -25.14 -1.53 -7.72
CA GLU A 332 -24.43 -0.89 -6.62
C GLU A 332 -25.17 -1.07 -5.28
N GLU A 333 -26.51 -1.09 -5.30
CA GLU A 333 -27.32 -1.36 -4.09
C GLU A 333 -27.30 -2.85 -3.74
N ARG A 334 -27.47 -3.70 -4.76
CA ARG A 334 -27.47 -5.16 -4.64
C ARG A 334 -26.16 -5.69 -4.04
N GLU A 335 -25.03 -5.09 -4.40
CA GLU A 335 -23.70 -5.57 -3.98
C GLU A 335 -23.18 -4.97 -2.67
N GLU A 336 -23.91 -4.06 -2.04
CA GLU A 336 -23.53 -3.38 -0.79
C GLU A 336 -24.42 -3.81 0.38
N GLY A 337 -24.59 -5.12 0.55
CA GLY A 337 -25.46 -5.70 1.56
C GLY A 337 -25.09 -5.36 3.01
N GLY A 338 -26.13 -5.13 3.82
CA GLY A 338 -26.04 -4.67 5.21
C GLY A 338 -26.05 -3.14 5.33
N THR A 339 -25.90 -2.63 6.54
CA THR A 339 -25.68 -1.19 6.75
C THR A 339 -24.29 -0.82 6.23
N PRO A 340 -24.16 0.05 5.21
CA PRO A 340 -22.86 0.41 4.66
C PRO A 340 -22.08 1.33 5.60
N ASP A 341 -20.79 1.48 5.34
CA ASP A 341 -19.96 2.52 5.98
C ASP A 341 -20.31 3.90 5.39
N ILE A 342 -21.42 4.49 5.86
CA ILE A 342 -21.98 5.75 5.35
C ILE A 342 -20.98 6.90 5.55
N ILE A 343 -20.54 7.11 6.80
CA ILE A 343 -19.62 8.21 7.14
C ILE A 343 -18.28 8.02 6.42
N GLY A 344 -17.73 6.80 6.36
CA GLY A 344 -16.49 6.52 5.65
C GLY A 344 -16.61 6.75 4.14
N SER A 345 -17.76 6.42 3.53
CA SER A 345 -18.01 6.69 2.09
C SER A 345 -18.05 8.19 1.81
N ILE A 346 -18.73 8.97 2.66
CA ILE A 346 -18.79 10.44 2.56
C ILE A 346 -17.39 11.05 2.74
N ARG A 347 -16.63 10.57 3.74
CA ARG A 347 -15.23 10.95 3.97
C ARG A 347 -14.39 10.73 2.71
N LEU A 348 -14.57 9.60 2.03
CA LEU A 348 -13.85 9.30 0.79
C LEU A 348 -14.20 10.28 -0.33
N GLY A 349 -15.49 10.63 -0.50
CA GLY A 349 -15.91 11.64 -1.46
C GLY A 349 -15.20 12.98 -1.26
N MET A 350 -15.07 13.44 -0.01
CA MET A 350 -14.31 14.65 0.32
C MET A 350 -12.80 14.50 0.09
N ALA A 351 -12.21 13.34 0.40
CA ALA A 351 -10.80 13.09 0.12
C ALA A 351 -10.51 13.10 -1.41
N PHE A 352 -11.45 12.61 -2.23
CA PHE A 352 -11.39 12.74 -3.69
C PHE A 352 -11.50 14.20 -4.14
N GLN A 353 -12.40 14.99 -3.55
CA GLN A 353 -12.47 16.42 -3.84
C GLN A 353 -11.16 17.15 -3.55
N ILE A 354 -10.47 16.81 -2.46
CA ILE A 354 -9.15 17.36 -2.16
C ILE A 354 -8.13 16.99 -3.24
N LYS A 355 -8.10 15.72 -3.66
CA LYS A 355 -7.24 15.27 -4.77
C LYS A 355 -7.55 16.03 -6.06
N GLN A 356 -8.82 16.11 -6.45
CA GLN A 356 -9.25 16.76 -7.69
C GLN A 356 -8.95 18.26 -7.70
N ARG A 357 -9.18 18.96 -6.58
CA ARG A 357 -8.83 20.39 -6.43
C ARG A 357 -7.33 20.65 -6.44
N THR A 358 -6.54 19.73 -5.88
CA THR A 358 -5.07 19.85 -5.92
C THR A 358 -4.55 19.61 -7.35
N GLY A 359 -5.19 18.69 -8.07
CA GLY A 359 -4.82 18.31 -9.43
C GLY A 359 -3.66 17.31 -9.45
N THR A 360 -3.82 16.23 -10.20
CA THR A 360 -2.82 15.17 -10.35
C THR A 360 -1.54 15.64 -11.01
N THR A 361 -1.63 16.65 -11.90
CA THR A 361 -0.45 17.32 -12.49
C THR A 361 0.42 17.97 -11.41
N THR A 362 -0.17 18.80 -10.56
CA THR A 362 0.52 19.46 -9.43
C THR A 362 1.08 18.42 -8.46
N ILE A 363 0.28 17.41 -8.10
CA ILE A 363 0.73 16.33 -7.22
C ILE A 363 1.96 15.65 -7.81
N MET A 364 1.89 15.15 -9.05
CA MET A 364 3.01 14.42 -9.67
C MET A 364 4.25 15.28 -9.91
N GLN A 365 4.10 16.59 -10.14
CA GLN A 365 5.24 17.50 -10.17
C GLN A 365 5.96 17.55 -8.81
N CYS A 366 5.22 17.68 -7.70
CA CYS A 366 5.78 17.63 -6.36
C CYS A 366 6.40 16.26 -6.04
N GLU A 367 5.71 15.16 -6.36
CA GLU A 367 6.21 13.79 -6.14
C GLU A 367 7.56 13.56 -6.85
N ARG A 368 7.67 13.97 -8.12
CA ARG A 368 8.92 13.86 -8.90
C ARG A 368 10.03 14.77 -8.38
N ALA A 369 9.69 15.99 -7.95
CA ALA A 369 10.65 16.90 -7.34
C ALA A 369 11.22 16.32 -6.04
N ASN A 370 10.36 15.77 -5.17
CA ASN A 370 10.76 15.11 -3.93
C ASN A 370 11.60 13.87 -4.20
N LEU A 371 11.18 13.01 -5.14
CA LEU A 371 11.95 11.83 -5.54
C LEU A 371 13.36 12.22 -6.00
N SER A 372 13.47 13.20 -6.90
CA SER A 372 14.76 13.66 -7.43
C SER A 372 15.68 14.18 -6.33
N LYS A 373 15.16 15.03 -5.43
CA LYS A 373 15.90 15.55 -4.27
C LYS A 373 16.41 14.42 -3.37
N VAL A 374 15.54 13.48 -3.01
CA VAL A 374 15.86 12.37 -2.10
C VAL A 374 16.86 11.41 -2.74
N MET A 375 16.62 10.97 -3.98
CA MET A 375 17.53 10.06 -4.68
C MET A 375 18.92 10.67 -4.82
N LYS A 376 19.02 11.94 -5.23
CA LYS A 376 20.30 12.66 -5.32
C LYS A 376 21.00 12.77 -3.96
N ALA A 377 20.26 12.94 -2.88
CA ALA A 377 20.84 13.07 -1.54
C ALA A 377 21.32 11.73 -0.95
N LEU A 378 20.70 10.61 -1.35
CA LEU A 378 21.12 9.26 -0.96
C LEU A 378 22.21 8.70 -1.89
N ASP A 379 22.27 9.17 -3.13
CA ASP A 379 23.34 8.89 -4.09
C ASP A 379 24.68 9.40 -3.52
N GLY A 380 25.62 8.48 -3.28
CA GLY A 380 26.89 8.79 -2.62
C GLY A 380 26.99 8.45 -1.13
N ILE A 381 26.00 7.77 -0.55
CA ILE A 381 26.12 7.17 0.79
C ILE A 381 26.33 5.66 0.65
N PRO A 382 27.57 5.14 0.74
CA PRO A 382 27.85 3.73 0.46
C PRO A 382 27.10 2.74 1.35
N GLN A 383 26.67 3.20 2.53
CA GLN A 383 25.90 2.39 3.48
C GLN A 383 24.43 2.26 3.10
N VAL A 384 23.85 3.18 2.33
CA VAL A 384 22.42 3.12 1.97
C VAL A 384 22.27 2.33 0.67
N VAL A 385 21.57 1.21 0.75
CA VAL A 385 21.21 0.41 -0.43
C VAL A 385 19.73 0.63 -0.73
N VAL A 386 19.43 1.49 -1.70
CA VAL A 386 18.06 1.68 -2.20
C VAL A 386 17.67 0.48 -3.08
N LEU A 387 16.49 -0.09 -2.83
CA LEU A 387 16.00 -1.29 -3.52
C LEU A 387 15.24 -0.95 -4.80
N GLY A 388 15.39 -1.81 -5.81
CA GLY A 388 14.67 -1.76 -7.09
C GLY A 388 15.49 -1.22 -8.26
N ARG A 389 15.10 -1.57 -9.48
CA ARG A 389 15.64 -0.97 -10.72
C ARG A 389 14.80 0.28 -11.00
N CYS A 390 15.40 1.46 -10.98
CA CYS A 390 14.63 2.73 -11.00
C CYS A 390 15.21 3.77 -11.98
N GLN A 391 15.93 3.33 -13.01
CA GLN A 391 16.46 4.27 -14.01
C GLN A 391 15.39 4.56 -15.07
N ASN A 392 15.15 5.84 -15.34
CA ASN A 392 14.32 6.33 -16.46
C ASN A 392 12.86 5.82 -16.49
N VAL A 393 12.27 5.51 -15.34
CA VAL A 393 10.86 5.11 -15.23
C VAL A 393 10.13 6.03 -14.26
N ASP A 394 8.84 6.28 -14.52
CA ASP A 394 8.03 7.10 -13.61
C ASP A 394 7.81 6.36 -12.29
N LYS A 395 7.92 7.10 -11.18
CA LYS A 395 8.00 6.53 -9.84
C LYS A 395 7.47 7.50 -8.81
N LEU A 396 6.64 6.99 -7.90
CA LEU A 396 6.28 7.67 -6.66
C LEU A 396 7.49 7.65 -5.71
N PRO A 397 7.70 8.66 -4.84
CA PRO A 397 8.80 8.75 -3.89
C PRO A 397 8.61 7.81 -2.69
N ILE A 398 8.34 6.54 -2.98
CA ILE A 398 8.34 5.40 -2.08
C ILE A 398 9.73 4.80 -2.13
N ILE A 399 10.46 4.90 -1.03
CA ILE A 399 11.86 4.53 -0.94
C ILE A 399 11.98 3.37 0.06
N SER A 400 12.27 2.19 -0.45
CA SER A 400 12.69 1.02 0.34
C SER A 400 14.20 0.90 0.32
N PHE A 401 14.82 0.79 1.48
CA PHE A 401 16.27 0.78 1.60
C PHE A 401 16.77 -0.12 2.75
N LEU A 402 18.04 -0.50 2.65
CA LEU A 402 18.81 -1.15 3.70
C LEU A 402 19.94 -0.22 4.14
N ILE A 403 20.39 -0.39 5.39
CA ILE A 403 21.60 0.26 5.89
C ILE A 403 22.66 -0.80 6.12
N ARG A 404 23.67 -0.81 5.25
CA ARG A 404 24.84 -1.68 5.35
C ARG A 404 25.74 -1.20 6.47
N SER A 405 26.23 -2.15 7.27
CA SER A 405 27.20 -1.94 8.32
C SER A 405 28.15 -3.14 8.30
N GLY A 406 29.32 -2.95 7.71
CA GLY A 406 30.32 -4.00 7.44
C GLY A 406 29.87 -5.07 6.44
N ASP A 407 29.93 -6.33 6.85
CA ASP A 407 29.55 -7.50 6.05
C ASP A 407 28.04 -7.81 6.10
N ARG A 408 27.27 -7.02 6.85
CA ARG A 408 25.83 -7.23 7.11
C ARG A 408 25.07 -5.90 7.07
N PHE A 409 23.83 -5.93 7.56
CA PHE A 409 22.95 -4.78 7.63
C PHE A 409 22.52 -4.47 9.07
N LEU A 410 22.06 -3.24 9.28
CA LEU A 410 21.21 -2.93 10.42
C LEU A 410 19.82 -3.52 10.18
N HIS A 411 19.26 -4.18 11.20
CA HIS A 411 17.92 -4.77 11.09
C HIS A 411 16.88 -3.68 10.84
N TYR A 412 15.91 -3.89 9.94
CA TYR A 412 14.96 -2.84 9.55
C TYR A 412 14.10 -2.32 10.72
N ASN A 413 13.79 -3.17 11.71
CA ASN A 413 13.07 -2.75 12.92
C ASN A 413 13.95 -1.92 13.85
N PHE A 414 15.25 -2.19 13.90
CA PHE A 414 16.19 -1.33 14.62
C PHE A 414 16.30 0.04 13.94
N VAL A 415 16.43 0.08 12.62
CA VAL A 415 16.45 1.34 11.85
C VAL A 415 15.15 2.12 12.10
N GLY A 416 14.00 1.45 12.08
CA GLY A 416 12.71 2.06 12.38
C GLY A 416 12.62 2.62 13.81
N ALA A 417 13.03 1.84 14.81
CA ALA A 417 13.07 2.26 16.21
C ALA A 417 14.01 3.45 16.42
N LEU A 418 15.19 3.44 15.78
CA LEU A 418 16.16 4.51 15.92
C LEU A 418 15.69 5.81 15.24
N LEU A 419 15.06 5.72 14.06
CA LEU A 419 14.42 6.86 13.40
C LEU A 419 13.30 7.47 14.27
N ASN A 420 12.51 6.63 14.93
CA ASN A 420 11.49 7.05 15.88
C ASN A 420 12.11 7.73 17.12
N ASP A 421 13.06 7.07 17.77
CA ASP A 421 13.54 7.49 19.08
C ASP A 421 14.46 8.72 19.02
N LEU A 422 15.30 8.82 17.98
CA LEU A 422 16.19 9.98 17.82
C LEU A 422 15.54 11.15 17.11
N PHE A 423 14.59 10.91 16.21
CA PHE A 423 14.09 11.95 15.30
C PHE A 423 12.57 12.09 15.28
N GLY A 424 11.84 11.14 15.88
CA GLY A 424 10.38 11.09 15.82
C GLY A 424 9.80 10.72 14.46
N ILE A 425 10.65 10.18 13.58
CA ILE A 425 10.28 9.81 12.20
C ILE A 425 9.61 8.45 12.17
N GLN A 426 8.36 8.44 11.70
CA GLN A 426 7.52 7.24 11.60
C GLN A 426 7.75 6.58 10.23
N SER A 427 8.54 5.50 10.24
CA SER A 427 8.84 4.67 9.06
C SER A 427 8.24 3.28 9.21
N ARG A 428 8.30 2.45 8.15
CA ARG A 428 7.82 1.06 8.19
C ARG A 428 8.94 0.05 7.94
N GLY A 429 8.95 -1.01 8.74
CA GLY A 429 9.83 -2.16 8.58
C GLY A 429 9.15 -3.38 7.96
N GLY A 430 9.91 -4.21 7.25
CA GLY A 430 9.50 -5.55 6.79
C GLY A 430 9.43 -5.69 5.26
N CYS A 431 8.69 -6.68 4.77
CA CYS A 431 8.50 -6.94 3.33
C CYS A 431 7.28 -6.24 2.72
N ALA A 432 6.67 -5.29 3.44
CA ALA A 432 5.54 -4.48 2.99
C ALA A 432 4.41 -5.26 2.27
N CYS A 433 4.06 -6.46 2.75
CA CYS A 433 3.03 -7.30 2.10
C CYS A 433 3.29 -7.58 0.60
N ALA A 434 4.57 -7.62 0.20
CA ALA A 434 5.03 -7.94 -1.14
C ALA A 434 6.17 -8.98 -1.07
N GLY A 435 5.99 -10.01 -0.21
CA GLY A 435 7.01 -11.01 0.13
C GLY A 435 7.80 -11.58 -1.07
N PRO A 436 7.15 -12.09 -2.12
CA PRO A 436 7.86 -12.58 -3.30
C PRO A 436 8.75 -11.52 -3.97
N TYR A 437 8.29 -10.27 -4.06
CA TYR A 437 9.10 -9.19 -4.61
C TYR A 437 10.23 -8.79 -3.66
N GLY A 438 9.94 -8.66 -2.37
CA GLY A 438 10.94 -8.39 -1.33
C GLY A 438 12.08 -9.42 -1.33
N HIS A 439 11.78 -10.72 -1.43
CA HIS A 439 12.81 -11.75 -1.51
C HIS A 439 13.73 -11.60 -2.73
N ARG A 440 13.16 -11.22 -3.88
CA ARG A 440 13.96 -10.96 -5.09
C ARG A 440 14.83 -9.71 -4.92
N LEU A 441 14.26 -8.61 -4.42
CA LEU A 441 14.99 -7.36 -4.16
C LEU A 441 16.14 -7.56 -3.17
N LEU A 442 15.95 -8.44 -2.19
CA LEU A 442 16.95 -8.80 -1.19
C LEU A 442 17.95 -9.87 -1.69
N GLY A 443 17.80 -10.36 -2.92
CA GLY A 443 18.68 -11.38 -3.51
C GLY A 443 18.66 -12.73 -2.79
N ILE A 444 17.53 -13.07 -2.17
CA ILE A 444 17.41 -14.31 -1.38
C ILE A 444 17.22 -15.50 -2.32
N SER A 445 18.11 -16.49 -2.21
CA SER A 445 18.00 -17.72 -2.99
C SER A 445 16.78 -18.55 -2.58
N LYS A 446 16.33 -19.46 -3.46
CA LYS A 446 15.25 -20.40 -3.15
C LYS A 446 15.58 -21.28 -1.93
N ALA A 447 16.83 -21.73 -1.82
CA ALA A 447 17.30 -22.53 -0.69
C ALA A 447 17.26 -21.73 0.62
N HIS A 448 17.68 -20.48 0.61
CA HIS A 448 17.58 -19.60 1.79
C HIS A 448 16.13 -19.29 2.15
N THR A 449 15.26 -19.08 1.16
CA THR A 449 13.81 -18.88 1.41
C THR A 449 13.21 -20.05 2.18
N ALA A 450 13.51 -21.30 1.78
CA ALA A 450 13.00 -22.48 2.49
C ALA A 450 13.52 -22.56 3.94
N LYS A 451 14.81 -22.31 4.16
CA LYS A 451 15.41 -22.30 5.52
C LYS A 451 14.85 -21.19 6.40
N LEU A 452 14.69 -19.98 5.87
CA LEU A 452 14.06 -18.86 6.57
C LEU A 452 12.62 -19.21 6.94
N ASN A 453 11.83 -19.78 6.03
CA ASN A 453 10.46 -20.20 6.33
C ASN A 453 10.42 -21.21 7.49
N ALA A 454 11.29 -22.21 7.50
CA ALA A 454 11.38 -23.16 8.61
C ALA A 454 11.70 -22.46 9.94
N ALA A 455 12.65 -21.51 9.94
CA ALA A 455 12.96 -20.72 11.13
C ALA A 455 11.78 -19.86 11.62
N LEU A 456 11.02 -19.26 10.69
CA LEU A 456 9.83 -18.48 11.04
C LEU A 456 8.73 -19.34 11.67
N LEU A 457 8.52 -20.57 11.19
CA LEU A 457 7.56 -21.51 11.78
C LEU A 457 7.94 -21.95 13.20
N GLU A 458 9.22 -21.86 13.55
CA GLU A 458 9.73 -22.08 14.91
C GLU A 458 9.77 -20.79 15.76
N ASN A 459 9.03 -19.75 15.36
CA ASN A 459 8.97 -18.44 16.02
C ASN A 459 10.31 -17.67 16.05
N PHE A 460 11.21 -17.84 15.09
CA PHE A 460 12.38 -16.96 14.95
C PHE A 460 12.09 -15.79 14.01
N HIS A 461 11.09 -14.98 14.34
CA HIS A 461 10.64 -13.86 13.51
C HIS A 461 11.66 -12.74 13.32
N VAL A 462 12.68 -12.62 14.19
CA VAL A 462 13.81 -11.70 13.95
C VAL A 462 14.62 -12.03 12.68
N LEU A 463 14.55 -13.27 12.20
CA LEU A 463 15.19 -13.65 10.93
C LEU A 463 14.37 -13.25 9.71
N LYS A 464 13.13 -12.79 9.89
CA LYS A 464 12.26 -12.40 8.79
C LYS A 464 12.97 -11.34 7.94
N PRO A 465 13.21 -11.61 6.64
CA PRO A 465 13.87 -10.64 5.80
C PRO A 465 12.97 -9.43 5.58
N GLY A 466 13.56 -8.27 5.32
CA GLY A 466 12.82 -7.05 5.05
C GLY A 466 13.73 -5.85 4.87
N PHE A 467 13.11 -4.68 4.75
CA PHE A 467 13.77 -3.40 4.54
C PHE A 467 13.03 -2.30 5.31
N THR A 468 13.65 -1.13 5.44
CA THR A 468 12.97 0.07 5.91
C THR A 468 12.34 0.78 4.72
N ARG A 469 11.11 1.26 4.87
CA ARG A 469 10.39 2.02 3.85
C ARG A 469 9.91 3.36 4.40
N VAL A 470 10.14 4.39 3.61
CA VAL A 470 9.62 5.75 3.80
C VAL A 470 9.01 6.25 2.50
N SER A 471 8.15 7.26 2.59
CA SER A 471 7.52 7.93 1.46
C SER A 471 7.61 9.45 1.59
N PHE A 472 7.83 10.14 0.48
CA PHE A 472 7.93 11.60 0.44
C PHE A 472 6.80 12.27 -0.38
N PRO A 473 5.51 12.08 0.00
CA PRO A 473 4.39 12.61 -0.77
C PRO A 473 4.41 14.14 -0.93
N TYR A 474 3.65 14.63 -1.90
CA TYR A 474 3.48 16.04 -2.27
C TYR A 474 3.15 16.97 -1.08
N ILE A 475 2.57 16.43 -0.02
CA ILE A 475 2.14 17.19 1.16
C ILE A 475 3.29 17.51 2.12
N LEU A 476 4.43 16.83 2.07
CA LEU A 476 5.59 17.20 2.90
C LEU A 476 6.13 18.57 2.47
N SER A 477 6.57 19.37 3.44
CA SER A 477 7.34 20.58 3.17
C SER A 477 8.80 20.25 2.85
N ASP A 478 9.50 21.17 2.17
CA ASP A 478 10.93 20.99 1.87
C ASP A 478 11.78 20.76 3.13
N ALA A 479 11.47 21.45 4.23
CA ALA A 479 12.14 21.28 5.52
C ALA A 479 11.91 19.89 6.12
N GLU A 480 10.70 19.32 5.98
CA GLU A 480 10.39 17.95 6.42
C GLU A 480 11.14 16.92 5.56
N VAL A 481 11.19 17.13 4.24
CA VAL A 481 11.95 16.27 3.31
C VAL A 481 13.44 16.27 3.68
N GLU A 482 14.04 17.45 3.87
CA GLU A 482 15.44 17.59 4.25
C GLU A 482 15.74 16.94 5.61
N TYR A 483 14.89 17.17 6.61
CA TYR A 483 15.05 16.57 7.94
C TYR A 483 15.07 15.04 7.88
N VAL A 484 14.14 14.44 7.14
CA VAL A 484 14.05 12.99 7.00
C VAL A 484 15.25 12.43 6.25
N VAL A 485 15.69 13.11 5.19
CA VAL A 485 16.91 12.74 4.45
C VAL A 485 18.13 12.77 5.37
N GLU A 486 18.37 13.86 6.10
CA GLU A 486 19.51 13.99 7.02
C GLU A 486 19.46 12.96 8.15
N ALA A 487 18.28 12.64 8.67
CA ALA A 487 18.13 11.55 9.65
C ALA A 487 18.51 10.18 9.06
N ILE A 488 18.15 9.88 7.80
CA ILE A 488 18.60 8.65 7.13
C ILE A 488 20.13 8.66 6.96
N LYS A 489 20.73 9.79 6.55
CA LYS A 489 22.20 9.91 6.46
C LYS A 489 22.86 9.69 7.82
N PHE A 490 22.28 10.22 8.88
CA PHE A 490 22.75 10.02 10.24
C PHE A 490 22.72 8.54 10.62
N VAL A 491 21.58 7.86 10.45
CA VAL A 491 21.47 6.43 10.80
C VAL A 491 22.44 5.60 9.95
N ALA A 492 22.62 5.93 8.68
CA ALA A 492 23.58 5.26 7.81
C ALA A 492 25.03 5.37 8.30
N ARG A 493 25.43 6.53 8.84
CA ARG A 493 26.81 6.79 9.29
C ARG A 493 27.06 6.42 10.76
N HIS A 494 26.04 6.54 11.60
CA HIS A 494 26.17 6.52 13.05
C HIS A 494 25.20 5.56 13.75
N GLY A 495 24.22 4.99 13.06
CA GLY A 495 23.19 4.15 13.67
C GLY A 495 23.75 2.94 14.41
N TRP A 496 24.81 2.34 13.88
CA TRP A 496 25.53 1.22 14.52
C TRP A 496 26.06 1.56 15.92
N LYS A 497 26.36 2.83 16.23
CA LYS A 497 26.86 3.26 17.55
C LYS A 497 25.81 3.12 18.65
N PHE A 498 24.54 3.07 18.28
CA PHE A 498 23.41 2.97 19.21
C PHE A 498 22.95 1.52 19.40
N LEU A 499 23.45 0.57 18.61
CA LEU A 499 22.93 -0.80 18.56
C LEU A 499 22.97 -1.50 19.92
N TRP A 500 24.00 -1.23 20.73
CA TRP A 500 24.16 -1.78 22.08
C TRP A 500 23.11 -1.28 23.09
N GLN A 501 22.44 -0.16 22.81
CA GLN A 501 21.39 0.41 23.66
C GLN A 501 20.01 -0.22 23.37
N TYR A 502 19.94 -1.16 22.44
CA TYR A 502 18.71 -1.81 22.01
C TYR A 502 18.80 -3.31 22.17
N GLU A 503 17.64 -3.90 22.44
CA GLU A 503 17.44 -5.35 22.47
C GLU A 503 16.39 -5.73 21.43
N PHE A 504 16.36 -7.02 21.09
CA PHE A 504 15.36 -7.57 20.18
C PHE A 504 14.69 -8.81 20.76
N ARG A 505 13.40 -8.99 20.45
CA ARG A 505 12.65 -10.22 20.71
C ARG A 505 12.75 -11.14 19.51
N ARG A 506 13.27 -12.35 19.69
CA ARG A 506 13.40 -13.33 18.61
C ARG A 506 12.03 -13.79 18.07
N GLU A 507 11.02 -13.82 18.93
CA GLU A 507 9.64 -14.28 18.67
C GLU A 507 8.81 -13.28 17.87
N THR A 508 9.08 -11.99 17.99
CA THR A 508 8.31 -10.94 17.28
C THR A 508 9.15 -10.22 16.24
N GLY A 509 10.47 -10.28 16.36
CA GLY A 509 11.42 -9.48 15.58
C GLY A 509 11.43 -8.00 15.99
N GLU A 510 10.72 -7.61 17.04
CA GLU A 510 10.68 -6.25 17.56
C GLU A 510 12.02 -5.84 18.15
N TRP A 511 12.36 -4.56 17.99
CA TRP A 511 13.53 -3.92 18.59
C TRP A 511 13.06 -2.77 19.46
N PHE A 512 13.66 -2.60 20.63
CA PHE A 512 13.32 -1.53 21.57
C PHE A 512 14.56 -1.14 22.37
N HIS A 513 14.57 0.11 22.83
CA HIS A 513 15.64 0.62 23.68
C HIS A 513 15.59 -0.02 25.06
N THR A 514 16.74 -0.34 25.65
CA THR A 514 16.84 -1.06 26.95
C THR A 514 16.15 -0.32 28.10
N SER A 515 16.11 1.02 28.07
CA SER A 515 15.39 1.82 29.07
C SER A 515 13.86 1.67 29.02
N LEU A 516 13.29 1.17 27.92
CA LEU A 516 11.83 0.95 27.80
C LEU A 516 11.35 -0.26 28.60
N HIS A 517 12.25 -1.14 29.05
CA HIS A 517 11.90 -2.18 30.02
C HIS A 517 11.48 -1.63 31.38
N LEU A 518 11.88 -0.40 31.70
CA LEU A 518 11.66 0.21 33.02
C LEU A 518 10.41 1.09 33.07
N ASN A 519 9.93 1.59 31.92
CA ASN A 519 8.79 2.51 31.87
C ASN A 519 7.79 2.06 30.80
N LYS A 520 6.61 1.58 31.21
CA LYS A 520 5.47 1.43 30.28
C LYS A 520 5.14 2.81 29.74
N VAL A 521 5.23 3.00 28.43
CA VAL A 521 4.70 4.20 27.77
C VAL A 521 3.20 4.22 28.04
N GLU A 522 2.72 5.21 28.81
CA GLU A 522 1.28 5.40 29.02
C GLU A 522 0.64 5.85 27.71
N THR A 523 0.11 4.88 26.97
CA THR A 523 -0.71 5.15 25.79
C THR A 523 -2.15 5.38 26.24
N PRO A 524 -2.84 6.43 25.73
CA PRO A 524 -4.27 6.60 25.96
C PRO A 524 -5.02 5.31 25.65
N GLN A 525 -5.84 4.84 26.59
CA GLN A 525 -6.61 3.61 26.43
C GLN A 525 -8.05 3.95 26.05
N LEU A 526 -8.69 3.10 25.22
CA LEU A 526 -10.11 3.26 24.88
C LEU A 526 -11.01 3.21 26.11
N ARG A 527 -10.68 2.38 27.12
CA ARG A 527 -11.36 2.38 28.43
C ARG A 527 -11.28 3.74 29.14
N GLY A 528 -10.28 4.53 28.77
CA GLY A 528 -10.06 5.88 29.24
C GLY A 528 -11.00 6.91 28.62
N PHE A 529 -11.76 6.62 27.56
CA PHE A 529 -12.59 7.63 26.86
C PHE A 529 -13.51 8.44 27.79
N PHE A 530 -14.06 7.81 28.83
CA PHE A 530 -14.88 8.47 29.85
C PHE A 530 -14.11 8.95 31.09
N THR A 531 -12.87 8.50 31.28
CA THR A 531 -12.06 8.78 32.48
C THR A 531 -10.90 9.74 32.24
N THR A 532 -10.49 9.99 30.99
CA THR A 532 -9.71 11.16 30.60
C THR A 532 -10.60 12.37 30.84
N SER A 533 -10.41 12.90 32.04
CA SER A 533 -11.11 14.00 32.69
C SER A 533 -11.50 15.15 31.77
N LEU A 534 -12.55 15.82 32.20
CA LEU A 534 -12.94 17.23 32.07
C LEU A 534 -11.81 18.29 32.18
N SER A 535 -10.53 17.91 32.11
CA SER A 535 -9.42 18.85 31.97
C SER A 535 -9.26 19.22 30.51
N LEU A 536 -9.19 20.53 30.27
CA LEU A 536 -8.85 21.07 28.96
C LEU A 536 -7.54 20.45 28.50
N PRO A 537 -7.41 20.04 27.23
CA PRO A 537 -6.13 19.62 26.70
C PRO A 537 -5.13 20.76 26.99
N ASN A 538 -4.05 20.45 27.70
CA ASN A 538 -2.92 21.38 27.76
C ASN A 538 -2.59 21.75 26.32
N ALA A 539 -2.59 23.06 26.03
CA ALA A 539 -2.21 23.54 24.72
C ALA A 539 -0.89 22.86 24.37
N VAL A 540 -0.92 22.01 23.34
CA VAL A 540 0.31 21.41 22.82
C VAL A 540 1.11 22.60 22.34
N GLU A 541 2.09 23.03 23.12
CA GLU A 541 3.06 24.02 22.67
C GLU A 541 3.62 23.46 21.38
N ALA A 542 3.16 24.03 20.26
CA ALA A 542 3.61 23.67 18.94
C ALA A 542 5.10 23.96 18.94
N CYS A 543 5.91 22.92 19.14
CA CYS A 543 7.33 23.06 19.13
C CYS A 543 7.72 23.37 17.68
N LYS A 544 7.78 24.65 17.35
CA LYS A 544 8.61 25.18 16.26
C LYS A 544 10.09 25.03 16.66
N SER A 545 10.47 23.87 17.22
CA SER A 545 11.85 23.45 17.34
C SER A 545 12.34 23.13 15.94
N THR A 546 13.29 23.93 15.49
CA THR A 546 13.97 23.76 14.21
C THR A 546 14.50 22.33 14.12
N TYR A 547 14.12 21.59 13.08
CA TYR A 547 14.59 20.21 12.80
C TYR A 547 16.11 20.04 12.99
N LYS A 548 16.86 21.10 12.71
CA LYS A 548 18.28 21.25 13.02
C LYS A 548 18.65 20.91 14.48
N LEU A 549 17.88 21.36 15.47
CA LEU A 549 18.12 21.07 16.89
C LEU A 549 18.11 19.56 17.17
N TYR A 550 17.18 18.81 16.57
CA TYR A 550 17.11 17.36 16.77
C TYR A 550 18.27 16.64 16.07
N LEU A 551 18.67 17.12 14.88
CA LEU A 551 19.87 16.63 14.19
C LEU A 551 21.14 16.90 15.03
N ASP A 552 21.30 18.11 15.56
CA ASP A 552 22.46 18.51 16.38
C ASP A 552 22.51 17.69 17.68
N LYS A 553 21.37 17.47 18.33
CA LYS A 553 21.26 16.57 19.49
C LYS A 553 21.66 15.15 19.16
N ALA A 554 21.20 14.60 18.03
CA ALA A 554 21.58 13.26 17.61
C ALA A 554 23.09 13.15 17.35
N HIS A 555 23.71 14.16 16.72
CA HIS A 555 25.17 14.22 16.54
C HIS A 555 25.92 14.32 17.87
N ALA A 556 25.43 15.10 18.83
CA ALA A 556 26.01 15.14 20.17
C ALA A 556 25.95 13.78 20.86
N LEU A 557 24.79 13.09 20.80
CA LEU A 557 24.62 11.75 21.32
C LEU A 557 25.57 10.75 20.65
N ALA A 558 25.72 10.80 19.32
CA ALA A 558 26.63 9.90 18.58
C ALA A 558 28.12 10.08 18.91
N ARG A 559 28.53 11.23 19.45
CA ARG A 559 29.90 11.47 19.93
C ARG A 559 30.19 10.76 21.24
N VAL A 560 29.17 10.63 22.10
CA VAL A 560 29.29 10.02 23.44
C VAL A 560 28.67 8.63 23.54
N ALA A 561 28.02 8.14 22.49
CA ALA A 561 27.30 6.86 22.45
C ALA A 561 28.20 5.65 22.77
N LEU A 562 29.52 5.79 22.65
CA LEU A 562 30.50 4.72 22.93
C LEU A 562 31.38 5.04 24.17
N CYS A 563 30.98 5.98 25.03
CA CYS A 563 31.75 6.28 26.25
C CYS A 563 31.50 5.27 27.37
N HIS A 564 30.33 4.63 27.42
CA HIS A 564 29.94 3.66 28.47
C HIS A 564 29.13 2.51 27.86
N PHE A 565 29.74 1.72 26.97
CA PHE A 565 29.06 0.64 26.26
C PHE A 565 29.25 -0.72 26.94
N PHE A 566 28.14 -1.38 27.24
CA PHE A 566 28.11 -2.75 27.74
C PHE A 566 26.86 -3.46 27.20
N CYS A 567 27.01 -4.70 26.74
CA CYS A 567 25.89 -5.51 26.26
C CYS A 567 26.23 -6.99 26.46
N LEU A 568 25.32 -7.75 27.07
CA LEU A 568 25.48 -9.19 27.25
C LEU A 568 25.08 -9.93 25.95
N PRO A 569 25.90 -10.88 25.46
CA PRO A 569 25.53 -11.66 24.29
C PRO A 569 24.29 -12.53 24.53
N ASN A 570 23.32 -12.45 23.61
CA ASN A 570 22.16 -13.34 23.58
C ASN A 570 21.91 -13.85 22.15
N PRO A 571 22.84 -14.64 21.58
CA PRO A 571 22.79 -15.05 20.18
C PRO A 571 21.64 -16.00 19.88
N LEU A 572 21.29 -16.08 18.60
CA LEU A 572 20.41 -17.13 18.11
C LEU A 572 21.10 -18.51 18.27
N PRO A 573 20.33 -19.61 18.37
CA PRO A 573 20.90 -20.94 18.30
C PRO A 573 21.75 -21.10 17.04
N SER A 574 22.86 -21.85 17.12
CA SER A 574 23.85 -21.94 16.03
C SER A 574 23.25 -22.40 14.69
N SER A 575 22.21 -23.24 14.71
CA SER A 575 21.47 -23.68 13.52
C SER A 575 20.72 -22.54 12.81
N LYS A 576 20.33 -21.50 13.55
CA LYS A 576 19.58 -20.33 13.07
C LYS A 576 20.50 -19.14 12.78
N ASP A 577 21.62 -18.99 13.50
CA ASP A 577 22.56 -17.88 13.28
C ASP A 577 23.17 -17.87 11.88
N GLN A 578 23.27 -19.03 11.21
CA GLN A 578 23.67 -19.11 9.80
C GLN A 578 22.72 -18.35 8.84
N LEU A 579 21.48 -18.11 9.24
CA LEU A 579 20.47 -17.36 8.48
C LEU A 579 20.42 -15.88 8.89
N ARG A 580 21.20 -15.47 9.88
CA ARG A 580 21.28 -14.06 10.28
C ARG A 580 21.81 -13.24 9.13
N TRP A 581 21.16 -12.10 8.89
CA TRP A 581 21.54 -11.13 7.86
C TRP A 581 21.84 -9.73 8.46
N PHE A 582 21.69 -9.58 9.77
CA PHE A 582 21.84 -8.32 10.49
C PHE A 582 22.90 -8.41 11.60
N LEU A 583 23.37 -7.25 12.07
CA LEU A 583 24.33 -7.15 13.18
C LEU A 583 23.65 -7.31 14.55
N TYR A 584 24.32 -7.99 15.48
CA TYR A 584 23.90 -8.02 16.87
C TYR A 584 24.35 -6.78 17.65
N PRO A 585 23.62 -6.41 18.72
CA PRO A 585 24.05 -5.37 19.67
C PRO A 585 25.49 -5.53 20.19
N TRP A 586 25.91 -6.76 20.50
CA TRP A 586 27.25 -7.07 21.04
C TRP A 586 28.33 -7.29 19.97
N ASP A 587 27.97 -7.42 18.68
CA ASP A 587 28.96 -7.50 17.59
C ASP A 587 29.84 -6.24 17.63
N ILE A 588 29.21 -5.06 17.75
CA ILE A 588 29.88 -3.75 17.80
C ILE A 588 30.81 -3.61 18.99
N VAL A 589 30.38 -4.05 20.18
CA VAL A 589 31.19 -4.04 21.41
C VAL A 589 32.47 -4.84 21.21
N SER A 590 32.33 -6.04 20.64
CA SER A 590 33.45 -6.94 20.38
C SER A 590 34.42 -6.36 19.36
N PHE A 591 33.92 -5.70 18.30
CA PHE A 591 34.78 -5.06 17.29
C PHE A 591 35.56 -3.89 17.85
N ILE A 592 34.91 -2.99 18.60
CA ILE A 592 35.59 -1.82 19.19
C ILE A 592 36.68 -2.26 20.17
N GLN A 593 36.42 -3.30 20.97
CA GLN A 593 37.41 -3.85 21.91
C GLN A 593 38.63 -4.47 21.22
N ARG A 594 38.47 -5.03 20.01
CA ARG A 594 39.57 -5.66 19.25
C ARG A 594 40.34 -4.66 18.39
N ASP A 595 39.64 -3.81 17.65
CA ASP A 595 40.21 -3.02 16.53
C ASP A 595 40.15 -1.50 16.78
N GLY A 596 39.68 -1.07 17.95
CA GLY A 596 39.49 0.35 18.31
C GLY A 596 38.37 1.02 17.51
N ASN A 597 38.46 2.34 17.33
CA ASN A 597 37.49 3.11 16.53
C ASN A 597 37.72 2.99 15.01
N HIS A 598 38.66 2.16 14.55
CA HIS A 598 38.97 1.97 13.14
C HIS A 598 37.89 1.10 12.46
N VAL A 599 36.82 1.79 12.09
CA VAL A 599 35.96 1.60 10.91
C VAL A 599 35.84 0.16 10.38
N TYR A 600 34.86 -0.56 10.93
CA TYR A 600 34.22 -1.78 10.41
C TYR A 600 33.61 -1.63 8.99
N LEU A 601 33.91 -0.56 8.25
CA LEU A 601 33.30 -0.23 6.95
C LEU A 601 34.15 -0.65 5.74
N ALA A 602 35.30 -1.32 5.95
CA ALA A 602 36.13 -1.83 4.86
C ALA A 602 35.47 -3.06 4.19
N CYS A 603 35.57 -3.09 2.86
CA CYS A 603 34.78 -3.93 1.96
C CYS A 603 34.96 -5.44 2.21
N HIS A 604 33.98 -6.05 2.88
CA HIS A 604 33.78 -7.51 2.91
C HIS A 604 32.63 -7.93 2.01
N ALA A 605 32.65 -9.18 1.54
CA ALA A 605 31.48 -9.79 0.91
C ALA A 605 30.31 -9.82 1.91
N ILE A 606 29.09 -9.58 1.45
CA ILE A 606 27.91 -9.62 2.31
C ILE A 606 27.69 -11.07 2.80
N VAL A 607 27.54 -11.24 4.11
CA VAL A 607 27.33 -12.55 4.76
C VAL A 607 25.86 -12.74 5.11
N GLY A 608 25.35 -13.93 4.81
CA GLY A 608 23.99 -14.35 5.12
C GLY A 608 23.06 -14.37 3.90
N PRO A 609 21.76 -14.58 4.12
CA PRO A 609 20.82 -14.84 3.04
C PRO A 609 20.41 -13.59 2.24
N VAL A 610 20.62 -12.40 2.78
CA VAL A 610 20.26 -11.11 2.13
C VAL A 610 21.47 -10.56 1.42
N ASN A 611 21.42 -10.52 0.08
CA ASN A 611 22.44 -9.90 -0.75
C ASN A 611 21.77 -9.20 -1.95
N PRO A 612 21.37 -7.92 -1.81
CA PRO A 612 20.67 -7.17 -2.86
C PRO A 612 21.49 -6.99 -4.14
N SER A 613 22.82 -7.15 -4.11
CA SER A 613 23.62 -7.09 -5.36
C SER A 613 23.26 -8.21 -6.34
N LEU A 614 22.79 -9.35 -5.83
CA LEU A 614 22.33 -10.46 -6.65
C LEU A 614 21.07 -10.11 -7.43
N TYR A 615 20.23 -9.17 -6.97
CA TYR A 615 19.01 -8.77 -7.67
C TYR A 615 19.30 -8.16 -9.07
N CYS A 616 20.39 -7.40 -9.20
CA CYS A 616 20.82 -6.85 -10.48
C CYS A 616 21.49 -7.90 -11.38
N GLN A 617 22.00 -8.99 -10.80
CA GLN A 617 22.65 -10.10 -11.50
C GLN A 617 21.70 -11.24 -11.86
N LEU A 618 20.55 -11.34 -11.17
CA LEU A 618 19.49 -12.25 -11.54
C LEU A 618 19.12 -11.94 -12.99
N PRO A 619 19.23 -12.92 -13.92
CA PRO A 619 18.84 -12.68 -15.28
C PRO A 619 17.43 -12.10 -15.27
N SER A 620 17.20 -11.00 -15.99
CA SER A 620 15.86 -10.83 -16.53
C SER A 620 15.57 -12.15 -17.19
N GLN A 621 14.49 -12.83 -16.79
CA GLN A 621 14.15 -14.13 -17.34
C GLN A 621 13.71 -14.02 -18.82
N SER A 622 14.18 -12.98 -19.53
CA SER A 622 14.13 -12.71 -20.97
C SER A 622 15.32 -13.31 -21.73
N ARG A 623 16.37 -13.84 -21.07
CA ARG A 623 17.49 -14.53 -21.74
C ARG A 623 17.53 -16.01 -21.42
N THR A 624 16.76 -16.82 -22.14
CA THR A 624 17.07 -18.14 -22.73
C THR A 624 15.81 -19.00 -22.92
N ILE A 625 15.11 -18.77 -24.03
CA ILE A 625 14.48 -19.87 -24.79
C ILE A 625 14.99 -19.72 -26.21
N GLY A 626 16.12 -20.33 -26.47
CA GLY A 626 16.86 -20.25 -27.72
C GLY A 626 18.35 -20.33 -27.41
N GLN A 627 18.98 -21.45 -27.79
CA GLN A 627 20.38 -21.83 -27.49
C GLN A 627 20.62 -22.42 -26.09
N ASN A 628 20.01 -23.58 -25.83
CA ASN A 628 20.66 -24.67 -25.07
C ASN A 628 20.13 -26.02 -25.56
N LEU A 629 20.15 -26.19 -26.90
CA LEU A 629 19.92 -27.47 -27.57
C LEU A 629 21.19 -27.99 -28.28
N TRP A 630 22.36 -27.65 -27.75
CA TRP A 630 23.67 -28.20 -28.15
C TRP A 630 24.50 -28.57 -26.92
N GLY A 631 23.86 -29.24 -25.96
CA GLY A 631 24.50 -29.91 -24.84
C GLY A 631 24.08 -31.38 -24.79
N ARG A 632 24.22 -32.10 -25.91
CA ARG A 632 24.11 -33.55 -25.97
C ARG A 632 25.48 -34.12 -26.36
N LEU A 633 25.87 -35.16 -25.63
CA LEU A 633 27.02 -36.05 -25.83
C LEU A 633 28.42 -35.50 -25.53
N ALA A 634 28.86 -35.68 -24.28
CA ALA A 634 30.28 -35.92 -23.98
C ALA A 634 30.39 -36.70 -22.67
N LEU A 635 29.94 -37.96 -22.67
CA LEU A 635 30.29 -38.96 -21.67
C LEU A 635 30.22 -40.32 -22.36
N HIS A 636 31.28 -40.64 -23.10
CA HIS A 636 31.83 -41.98 -23.33
C HIS A 636 32.85 -41.86 -24.47
N VAL A 637 34.12 -42.07 -24.16
CA VAL A 637 35.13 -42.85 -24.91
C VAL A 637 36.48 -42.49 -24.30
N PHE A 638 37.01 -43.40 -23.48
CA PHE A 638 38.45 -43.53 -23.26
C PHE A 638 38.90 -44.88 -23.82
N SER A 639 39.86 -44.78 -24.73
CA SER A 639 40.90 -45.73 -25.15
C SER A 639 40.54 -47.19 -25.48
N SER A 640 40.64 -47.45 -26.79
CA SER A 640 41.09 -48.66 -27.48
C SER A 640 42.09 -49.58 -26.75
N VAL A 641 41.80 -50.89 -26.71
CA VAL A 641 42.76 -51.99 -26.99
C VAL A 641 42.02 -53.21 -27.59
N ARG A 642 42.37 -53.55 -28.84
CA ARG A 642 42.39 -54.84 -29.57
C ARG A 642 41.36 -55.98 -29.30
N SER A 643 40.52 -56.24 -30.32
CA SER A 643 40.34 -57.50 -31.13
C SER A 643 40.05 -58.87 -30.45
N PRO A 644 39.59 -59.92 -31.18
CA PRO A 644 38.19 -60.34 -31.19
C PRO A 644 37.98 -61.85 -30.84
N ALA A 645 36.75 -62.28 -30.55
CA ALA A 645 36.16 -63.53 -31.08
C ALA A 645 34.83 -63.94 -30.42
N ARG A 646 33.85 -64.20 -31.30
CA ARG A 646 32.91 -65.36 -31.37
C ARG A 646 31.91 -65.65 -30.24
N GLY A 647 30.69 -65.94 -30.71
CA GLY A 647 29.73 -66.90 -30.11
C GLY A 647 28.54 -66.20 -29.43
N SER A 648 27.35 -66.09 -30.04
CA SER A 648 26.33 -67.11 -30.32
C SER A 648 25.19 -67.10 -29.29
N HIS A 649 23.96 -67.22 -29.82
CA HIS A 649 22.66 -67.54 -29.17
C HIS A 649 21.87 -66.38 -28.55
N ASN A 650 20.70 -66.05 -29.13
CA ASN A 650 19.36 -66.65 -28.91
C ASN A 650 18.89 -66.42 -27.46
N SER A 651 17.67 -66.02 -27.13
CA SER A 651 16.40 -65.77 -27.81
C SER A 651 15.38 -65.38 -26.72
N HIS A 652 14.17 -64.98 -27.14
CA HIS A 652 12.92 -64.73 -26.39
C HIS A 652 12.66 -63.28 -25.96
N GLN A 653 11.72 -62.59 -26.63
CA GLN A 653 10.24 -62.70 -26.53
C GLN A 653 9.73 -62.20 -25.16
N LEU A 654 9.16 -60.99 -25.13
CA LEU A 654 7.73 -60.67 -25.34
C LEU A 654 6.91 -60.89 -24.06
N GLY A 655 6.37 -59.78 -23.52
CA GLY A 655 5.38 -59.83 -22.45
C GLY A 655 5.07 -58.46 -21.84
N ARG A 656 4.12 -57.75 -22.46
CA ARG A 656 3.13 -56.78 -21.91
C ARG A 656 3.34 -56.37 -20.43
N GLN A 657 3.39 -55.08 -20.09
CA GLN A 657 2.31 -54.08 -20.17
C GLN A 657 2.86 -52.65 -20.20
#